data_AF-A0A959NQP4-F1
#
_entry.id   AF-A0A959NQP4-F1
#
_cell.length_a   1.000
_cell.length_b   1.000
_cell.length_c   1.000
_cell.angle_alpha   90.00
_cell.angle_beta   90.00
_cell.angle_gamma   90.00
#
_symmetry.space_group_name_H-M   'P 1'
#
loop_
_entity.id
_entity.type
_entity.pdbx_description
1 polymer ?
#
loop_
_entity_poly.entity_id
_entity_poly.type
_entity_poly.pdbx_seq_one_letter_code
_entity_poly.pdbx_strand_id
1 'polypeptide(L)'
;NNFYKNIRLTPGEDIEYDKYEIITRELQKLLKQIENKINEIKNKEFDISEPKENKIKSKDPNRFNYELNSLDTFFNNTYKFIDFINSPLVKLTNNPTLLLHGEAGIGKSHLLADITSKRIQENKLTLFLLGNYFVTDEDPWTQIFDHILRINISEDEFLGTLNSRAEAQGSRILIIIDAINEGRGIYFWKSHIRNFINKIQKYPFLGLIISYRSSYKKLLIPDSLNSENTINFITHFGFAHNEFDATKLFFANYDIEFPSTPLLHPEFSNPLFLKIFCEGISKADLHTVPKGFTGITQIINFFIKSINEHLASPHNLDYSLGINLVKRSIDIFIECVTQKKQNFLEYEEANILFEQELKKISNKNRLLDNLISEGIFNKNINYLSTGKYVEVIFLAYQRFEDHLTASYLLEKYLDKTNPQKSFSLGHPLFEYVKDESECNKNKGLVESFSIQIPELTNFEFYELVPSCKEFYSVTESFLESLIWRKADSIKSSSKTYLNEFILPYQNTLKRFFDILFLIAPIPEHPYNANSIHNYLMNYSLADRDSWWIPYIHDNFLYKESINRLVEWARSSDDTIFICEESRLLLGKILSWLLSSSNRYLRDNSSKAIISLFSNKIDLVIKLLKDFESVNDPYIIERLYGISYGCVLRSTNHSNLLELSKYVFDTIFNKDKIYPNILLRDYARGIIEYTSYLGIKIDFDITKIKPPYKSLFPTKFPTNEEIDQKYKFDYNDPDFKNYFWSQNSILSSMTTEYGRGTGGYGDFGRYTFESALRDWSDVNPDQLSNWAIEKIFELGYDVEKHGEFDRRQEHGRGSGHNERIGKKYQWIAFYEILARVSDNFKLKNPASRRENEYVKFSGPWEPYVRDFDPSTLLTITKKERFESITKNWWINNFPNDWALDHEKWLKSKNNLPDPKLYLKVSESNNVEWFNLVAYPQWEEPEAFGLDKSEYPHKELLYNFRCYLIPQKDLEILKSIVKNDINFLSNLDTYRSRYEVFSREYYWSPAYRHFNNYFYSGDFVQRIVYKNSNKSIRLIIPAEFHLWEEPYDCSKEDALAYYVPSTYLFNKMDMKFSKKDGIFINRNDEVICYDPSIYHNSLQCLLIRRNEFIQMLQKNNLTAVWLFWGEKRIISTFSKNQHLDRMEMKGMYYLENNEVQGSYKSFYIPHKLT
;
A
#
# COMPACT_ATOMS: atom_id res chain seq x y z
N ASN A 1 -17.86 -35.60 -1.87
CA ASN A 1 -17.91 -35.40 -0.41
C ASN A 1 -17.07 -36.36 0.43
N ASN A 2 -16.93 -37.66 0.11
CA ASN A 2 -16.09 -38.58 0.94
C ASN A 2 -14.57 -38.53 0.65
N PHE A 3 -14.10 -37.89 -0.43
CA PHE A 3 -12.68 -37.85 -0.77
C PHE A 3 -11.87 -36.93 0.16
N TYR A 4 -12.45 -35.78 0.53
CA TYR A 4 -11.77 -34.74 1.31
C TYR A 4 -11.60 -35.09 2.81
N LYS A 5 -12.57 -35.81 3.40
CA LYS A 5 -12.56 -36.16 4.84
C LYS A 5 -11.44 -37.11 5.30
N ASN A 6 -10.73 -37.75 4.37
CA ASN A 6 -9.72 -38.77 4.67
C ASN A 6 -8.26 -38.29 4.47
N ILE A 7 -8.04 -37.03 4.10
CA ILE A 7 -6.70 -36.51 3.84
C ILE A 7 -6.02 -36.17 5.17
N ARG A 8 -5.00 -36.94 5.55
CA ARG A 8 -4.11 -36.64 6.68
C ARG A 8 -2.74 -36.26 6.12
N LEU A 9 -2.49 -34.96 5.91
CA LEU A 9 -1.19 -34.51 5.44
C LEU A 9 -0.11 -34.74 6.51
N THR A 10 0.57 -35.88 6.45
CA THR A 10 1.82 -36.12 7.18
C THR A 10 3.01 -35.84 6.25
N PRO A 11 4.21 -35.52 6.76
CA PRO A 11 5.37 -35.17 5.92
C PRO A 11 5.85 -36.27 4.92
N GLY A 12 5.25 -37.46 4.95
CA GLY A 12 5.57 -38.59 4.07
C GLY A 12 4.43 -39.08 3.18
N GLU A 13 3.26 -38.43 3.19
CA GLU A 13 2.15 -38.77 2.28
C GLU A 13 2.15 -37.85 1.05
N ASP A 14 2.08 -38.46 -0.14
CA ASP A 14 1.99 -37.72 -1.40
C ASP A 14 0.59 -37.10 -1.58
N ILE A 15 0.56 -35.84 -1.96
CA ILE A 15 -0.66 -35.12 -2.34
C ILE A 15 -1.03 -35.50 -3.79
N GLU A 16 -2.23 -36.02 -4.02
CA GLU A 16 -2.76 -36.35 -5.38
C GLU A 16 -3.12 -35.09 -6.22
N TYR A 17 -2.16 -34.20 -6.50
CA TYR A 17 -2.43 -32.93 -7.18
C TYR A 17 -3.02 -33.08 -8.59
N ASP A 18 -2.60 -34.09 -9.37
CA ASP A 18 -3.15 -34.36 -10.71
C ASP A 18 -4.67 -34.60 -10.67
N LYS A 19 -5.15 -35.25 -9.61
CA LYS A 19 -6.57 -35.51 -9.42
C LYS A 19 -7.34 -34.24 -9.10
N TYR A 20 -6.79 -33.37 -8.25
CA TYR A 20 -7.39 -32.06 -7.97
C TYR A 20 -7.42 -31.19 -9.24
N GLU A 21 -6.38 -31.23 -10.06
CA GLU A 21 -6.34 -30.51 -11.33
C GLU A 21 -7.40 -31.03 -12.31
N ILE A 22 -7.52 -32.36 -12.47
CA ILE A 22 -8.56 -32.97 -13.33
C ILE A 22 -9.95 -32.55 -12.86
N ILE A 23 -10.25 -32.69 -11.57
CA ILE A 23 -11.55 -32.30 -11.00
C ILE A 23 -11.83 -30.82 -11.23
N THR A 24 -10.83 -29.96 -11.03
CA THR A 24 -10.98 -28.50 -11.21
C THR A 24 -11.19 -28.12 -12.67
N ARG A 25 -10.50 -28.78 -13.61
CA ARG A 25 -10.70 -28.58 -15.06
C ARG A 25 -12.06 -29.09 -15.52
N GLU A 26 -12.56 -30.19 -14.97
CA GLU A 26 -13.93 -30.67 -15.22
C GLU A 26 -14.97 -29.67 -14.70
N LEU A 27 -14.74 -29.12 -13.50
CA LEU A 27 -15.58 -28.07 -12.94
C LEU A 27 -15.58 -26.82 -13.82
N GLN A 28 -14.42 -26.35 -14.29
CA GLN A 28 -14.33 -25.22 -15.24
C GLN A 28 -15.12 -25.48 -16.52
N LYS A 29 -15.05 -26.68 -17.09
CA LYS A 29 -15.87 -27.04 -18.27
C LYS A 29 -17.37 -26.95 -17.97
N LEU A 30 -17.79 -27.45 -16.81
CA LEU A 30 -19.20 -27.37 -16.39
C LEU A 30 -19.65 -25.92 -16.20
N LEU A 31 -18.83 -25.09 -15.55
CA LEU A 31 -19.12 -23.68 -15.32
C LEU A 31 -19.27 -22.93 -16.64
N LYS A 32 -18.40 -23.19 -17.62
CA LYS A 32 -18.51 -22.58 -18.96
C LYS A 32 -19.79 -23.03 -19.70
N GLN A 33 -20.19 -24.30 -19.54
CA GLN A 33 -21.46 -24.78 -20.09
C GLN A 33 -22.67 -24.10 -19.45
N ILE A 34 -22.62 -23.84 -18.13
CA ILE A 34 -23.68 -23.12 -17.41
C ILE A 34 -23.74 -21.66 -17.88
N GLU A 35 -22.60 -20.98 -17.94
CA GLU A 35 -22.49 -19.60 -18.44
C GLU A 35 -23.05 -19.48 -19.86
N ASN A 36 -22.66 -20.39 -20.77
CA ASN A 36 -23.19 -20.43 -22.13
C ASN A 36 -24.71 -20.62 -22.16
N LYS A 37 -25.26 -21.52 -21.34
CA LYS A 37 -26.72 -21.72 -21.25
C LYS A 37 -27.44 -20.48 -20.70
N ILE A 38 -26.86 -19.81 -19.69
CA ILE A 38 -27.41 -18.56 -19.16
C ILE A 38 -27.39 -17.47 -20.24
N ASN A 39 -26.29 -17.35 -20.98
CA ASN A 39 -26.18 -16.43 -22.11
C ASN A 39 -27.14 -16.77 -23.26
N GLU A 40 -27.38 -18.06 -23.56
CA GLU A 40 -28.40 -18.49 -24.52
C GLU A 40 -29.82 -18.13 -24.07
N ILE A 41 -30.15 -18.33 -22.80
CA ILE A 41 -31.46 -17.93 -22.23
C ILE A 41 -31.62 -16.41 -22.29
N LYS A 42 -30.57 -15.67 -21.92
CA LYS A 42 -30.49 -14.21 -22.00
C LYS A 42 -30.73 -13.75 -23.44
N ASN A 43 -30.06 -14.35 -24.43
CA ASN A 43 -30.21 -14.03 -25.86
C ASN A 43 -31.59 -14.40 -26.43
N LYS A 44 -32.18 -15.54 -26.03
CA LYS A 44 -33.54 -15.93 -26.45
C LYS A 44 -34.61 -14.96 -25.98
N GLU A 45 -34.44 -14.29 -24.84
CA GLU A 45 -35.32 -13.18 -24.42
C GLU A 45 -35.11 -11.90 -25.25
N PHE A 46 -33.93 -11.70 -25.84
CA PHE A 46 -33.69 -10.57 -26.76
C PHE A 46 -34.39 -10.76 -28.13
N ASP A 47 -34.58 -12.00 -28.58
CA ASP A 47 -35.14 -12.35 -29.90
C ASP A 47 -36.68 -12.48 -29.97
N ILE A 48 -37.41 -12.41 -28.84
CA ILE A 48 -38.88 -12.43 -28.87
C ILE A 48 -39.43 -11.06 -29.25
N SER A 49 -39.63 -10.85 -30.55
CA SER A 49 -40.56 -9.85 -31.08
C SER A 49 -41.78 -10.55 -31.66
N GLU A 50 -42.89 -10.59 -30.92
CA GLU A 50 -44.19 -10.94 -31.52
C GLU A 50 -44.87 -9.71 -32.13
N PRO A 51 -45.55 -9.87 -33.28
CA PRO A 51 -46.33 -8.82 -33.91
C PRO A 51 -47.73 -8.74 -33.26
N LYS A 52 -48.00 -7.57 -32.67
CA LYS A 52 -49.30 -6.97 -32.29
C LYS A 52 -49.64 -6.93 -30.79
N GLU A 53 -49.78 -5.68 -30.35
CA GLU A 53 -50.55 -5.12 -29.23
C GLU A 53 -50.06 -5.28 -27.76
N ASN A 54 -49.93 -4.11 -27.11
CA ASN A 54 -49.66 -3.81 -25.69
C ASN A 54 -48.29 -4.19 -25.09
N LYS A 55 -47.34 -3.25 -25.16
CA LYS A 55 -46.02 -3.33 -24.52
C LYS A 55 -46.08 -2.93 -23.03
N ILE A 56 -45.89 -3.89 -22.14
CA ILE A 56 -45.12 -3.68 -20.90
C ILE A 56 -43.75 -4.32 -21.15
N LYS A 57 -42.74 -3.50 -21.44
CA LYS A 57 -41.34 -3.95 -21.48
C LYS A 57 -40.73 -3.72 -20.09
N SER A 58 -40.80 -4.69 -19.18
CA SER A 58 -39.82 -4.76 -18.10
C SER A 58 -38.64 -5.61 -18.59
N LYS A 59 -37.81 -5.01 -19.43
CA LYS A 59 -36.52 -5.58 -19.81
C LYS A 59 -35.56 -5.30 -18.66
N ASP A 60 -35.13 -6.34 -17.94
CA ASP A 60 -34.05 -6.19 -16.98
C ASP A 60 -32.73 -6.72 -17.61
N PRO A 61 -31.86 -5.84 -18.13
CA PRO A 61 -30.54 -6.24 -18.63
C PRO A 61 -29.64 -6.85 -17.55
N ASN A 62 -30.02 -6.70 -16.27
CA ASN A 62 -29.31 -7.26 -15.13
C ASN A 62 -29.85 -8.63 -14.69
N ARG A 63 -30.87 -9.16 -15.36
CA ARG A 63 -31.35 -10.52 -15.08
C ARG A 63 -30.23 -11.52 -15.35
N PHE A 64 -29.91 -12.31 -14.33
CA PHE A 64 -28.75 -13.22 -14.28
C PHE A 64 -27.36 -12.58 -14.08
N ASN A 65 -27.23 -11.26 -13.90
CA ASN A 65 -25.91 -10.65 -13.68
C ASN A 65 -25.30 -11.07 -12.33
N TYR A 66 -26.11 -11.31 -11.30
CA TYR A 66 -25.61 -11.83 -10.03
C TYR A 66 -25.04 -13.24 -10.20
N GLU A 67 -25.76 -14.10 -10.93
CA GLU A 67 -25.36 -15.46 -11.25
C GLU A 67 -24.13 -15.49 -12.16
N LEU A 68 -24.06 -14.63 -13.17
CA LEU A 68 -22.88 -14.47 -14.05
C LEU A 68 -21.67 -13.96 -13.25
N ASN A 69 -21.82 -12.92 -12.43
CA ASN A 69 -20.73 -12.43 -11.57
C ASN A 69 -20.28 -13.49 -10.55
N SER A 70 -21.22 -14.27 -10.01
CA SER A 70 -20.90 -15.38 -9.09
C SER A 70 -20.16 -16.50 -9.82
N LEU A 71 -20.56 -16.83 -11.06
CA LEU A 71 -19.86 -17.78 -11.92
C LEU A 71 -18.46 -17.28 -12.26
N ASP A 72 -18.30 -16.01 -12.66
CA ASP A 72 -17.00 -15.41 -12.97
C ASP A 72 -16.07 -15.40 -11.75
N THR A 73 -16.61 -15.05 -10.57
CA THR A 73 -15.87 -15.12 -9.30
C THR A 73 -15.41 -16.55 -9.02
N PHE A 74 -16.30 -17.53 -9.20
CA PHE A 74 -15.98 -18.93 -8.99
C PHE A 74 -14.97 -19.43 -10.03
N PHE A 75 -15.10 -19.03 -11.29
CA PHE A 75 -14.17 -19.32 -12.37
C PHE A 75 -12.78 -18.77 -12.05
N ASN A 76 -12.68 -17.51 -11.62
CA ASN A 76 -11.44 -16.90 -11.18
C ASN A 76 -10.81 -17.64 -10.00
N ASN A 77 -11.62 -18.07 -9.02
CA ASN A 77 -11.12 -18.87 -7.90
C ASN A 77 -10.61 -20.25 -8.33
N THR A 78 -11.24 -20.91 -9.32
CA THR A 78 -10.71 -22.17 -9.87
C THR A 78 -9.35 -21.97 -10.56
N TYR A 79 -9.15 -20.86 -11.28
CA TYR A 79 -7.82 -20.54 -11.84
C TYR A 79 -6.79 -20.30 -10.74
N LYS A 80 -7.11 -19.48 -9.74
CA LYS A 80 -6.23 -19.28 -8.58
C LYS A 80 -5.85 -20.59 -7.89
N PHE A 81 -6.80 -21.52 -7.77
CA PHE A 81 -6.56 -22.83 -7.18
C PHE A 81 -5.66 -23.72 -8.06
N ILE A 82 -5.87 -23.74 -9.38
CA ILE A 82 -4.97 -24.43 -10.32
C ILE A 82 -3.57 -23.83 -10.25
N ASP A 83 -3.44 -22.50 -10.24
CA ASP A 83 -2.16 -21.81 -10.12
C ASP A 83 -1.46 -22.16 -8.80
N PHE A 84 -2.21 -22.22 -7.70
CA PHE A 84 -1.71 -22.65 -6.40
C PHE A 84 -1.23 -24.10 -6.41
N ILE A 85 -2.02 -25.05 -6.92
CA ILE A 85 -1.63 -26.47 -7.00
C ILE A 85 -0.40 -26.65 -7.89
N ASN A 86 -0.32 -25.88 -8.98
CA ASN A 86 0.81 -25.92 -9.90
C ASN A 86 2.02 -25.12 -9.41
N SER A 87 1.90 -24.40 -8.29
CA SER A 87 2.98 -23.60 -7.74
C SER A 87 4.14 -24.47 -7.25
N PRO A 88 5.38 -23.94 -7.27
CA PRO A 88 6.52 -24.63 -6.68
C PRO A 88 6.32 -24.99 -5.21
N LEU A 89 5.59 -24.17 -4.45
CA LEU A 89 5.31 -24.40 -3.04
C LEU A 89 4.61 -25.75 -2.81
N VAL A 90 3.57 -26.03 -3.58
CA VAL A 90 2.81 -27.28 -3.46
C VAL A 90 3.62 -28.46 -4.01
N LYS A 91 4.25 -28.29 -5.18
CA LYS A 91 5.06 -29.35 -5.82
C LYS A 91 6.24 -29.81 -4.98
N LEU A 92 6.87 -28.90 -4.23
CA LEU A 92 7.96 -29.21 -3.29
C LEU A 92 7.51 -30.07 -2.09
N THR A 93 6.21 -30.19 -1.86
CA THR A 93 5.68 -31.04 -0.78
C THR A 93 5.89 -32.53 -1.10
N ASN A 94 5.56 -32.97 -2.32
CA ASN A 94 5.78 -34.35 -2.77
C ASN A 94 7.21 -34.56 -3.28
N ASN A 95 7.75 -33.55 -3.97
CA ASN A 95 9.05 -33.63 -4.63
C ASN A 95 10.00 -32.58 -4.03
N PRO A 96 10.64 -32.85 -2.88
CA PRO A 96 11.41 -31.86 -2.12
C PRO A 96 12.80 -31.59 -2.74
N THR A 97 12.88 -31.48 -4.06
CA THR A 97 14.09 -31.12 -4.81
C THR A 97 13.90 -29.76 -5.48
N LEU A 98 14.75 -28.80 -5.10
CA LEU A 98 14.72 -27.43 -5.59
C LEU A 98 16.05 -27.05 -6.26
N LEU A 99 15.97 -26.59 -7.51
CA LEU A 99 17.06 -25.96 -8.23
C LEU A 99 16.83 -24.45 -8.27
N LEU A 100 17.55 -23.72 -7.42
CA LEU A 100 17.49 -22.27 -7.29
C LEU A 100 18.49 -21.63 -8.25
N HIS A 101 18.03 -20.80 -9.18
CA HIS A 101 18.91 -20.08 -10.09
C HIS A 101 18.61 -18.59 -10.17
N GLY A 102 19.53 -17.84 -10.77
CA GLY A 102 19.40 -16.42 -11.00
C GLY A 102 20.75 -15.78 -11.28
N GLU A 103 20.75 -14.49 -11.63
CA GLU A 103 21.95 -13.74 -11.98
C GLU A 103 22.99 -13.63 -10.84
N ALA A 104 24.19 -13.15 -11.15
CA ALA A 104 25.22 -12.91 -10.14
C ALA A 104 24.84 -11.75 -9.19
N GLY A 105 25.24 -11.85 -7.92
CA GLY A 105 25.04 -10.78 -6.93
C GLY A 105 23.62 -10.64 -6.36
N ILE A 106 22.63 -11.39 -6.87
CA ILE A 106 21.21 -11.26 -6.47
C ILE A 106 20.86 -11.79 -5.06
N GLY A 107 21.83 -12.31 -4.30
CA GLY A 107 21.60 -12.78 -2.92
C GLY A 107 21.22 -14.25 -2.69
N LYS A 108 21.35 -15.15 -3.68
CA LYS A 108 21.02 -16.59 -3.51
C LYS A 108 21.73 -17.24 -2.31
N SER A 109 23.04 -17.07 -2.20
CA SER A 109 23.85 -17.63 -1.11
C SER A 109 23.43 -17.08 0.26
N HIS A 110 23.15 -15.77 0.34
CA HIS A 110 22.67 -15.13 1.56
C HIS A 110 21.29 -15.66 1.98
N LEU A 111 20.37 -15.82 1.03
CA LEU A 111 19.05 -16.41 1.30
C LEU A 111 19.18 -17.83 1.89
N LEU A 112 20.01 -18.68 1.29
CA LEU A 112 20.17 -20.05 1.74
C LEU A 112 20.88 -20.14 3.11
N ALA A 113 21.82 -19.24 3.39
CA ALA A 113 22.47 -19.13 4.69
C ALA A 113 21.51 -18.63 5.78
N ASP A 114 20.62 -17.67 5.47
CA ASP A 114 19.60 -17.17 6.39
C ASP A 114 18.56 -18.25 6.73
N ILE A 115 18.06 -18.98 5.72
CA ILE A 115 17.19 -20.14 5.91
C ILE A 115 17.84 -21.18 6.81
N THR A 116 19.14 -21.45 6.60
CA THR A 116 19.89 -22.40 7.44
C THR A 116 19.97 -21.91 8.89
N SER A 117 20.27 -20.63 9.10
CA SER A 117 20.36 -20.01 10.43
C SER A 117 19.02 -20.06 11.17
N LYS A 118 17.91 -19.72 10.50
CA LYS A 118 16.55 -19.81 11.07
C LYS A 118 16.19 -21.23 11.48
N ARG A 119 16.53 -22.22 10.64
CA ARG A 119 16.27 -23.63 10.96
C ARG A 119 17.08 -24.11 12.17
N ILE A 120 18.33 -23.68 12.30
CA ILE A 120 19.16 -23.98 13.48
C ILE A 120 18.51 -23.38 14.75
N GLN A 121 18.02 -22.14 14.69
CA GLN A 121 17.30 -21.51 15.81
C GLN A 121 16.01 -22.26 16.20
N GLU A 122 15.33 -22.87 15.22
CA GLU A 122 14.15 -23.71 15.42
C GLU A 122 14.47 -25.16 15.83
N ASN A 123 15.74 -25.49 16.15
CA ASN A 123 16.23 -26.84 16.43
C ASN A 123 15.98 -27.86 15.31
N LYS A 124 16.00 -27.41 14.05
CA LYS A 124 15.85 -28.25 12.85
C LYS A 124 17.20 -28.45 12.17
N LEU A 125 17.61 -29.71 12.03
CA LEU A 125 18.87 -30.05 11.37
C LEU A 125 18.86 -29.70 9.86
N THR A 126 20.01 -29.21 9.37
CA THR A 126 20.28 -28.86 7.97
C THR A 126 21.75 -29.15 7.67
N LEU A 127 22.05 -29.72 6.50
CA LEU A 127 23.39 -29.86 5.96
C LEU A 127 23.59 -28.79 4.87
N PHE A 128 24.56 -27.89 5.07
CA PHE A 128 24.86 -26.79 4.14
C PHE A 128 26.29 -26.94 3.60
N LEU A 129 26.42 -27.08 2.28
CA LEU A 129 27.66 -27.32 1.56
C LEU A 129 27.90 -26.22 0.52
N LEU A 130 29.14 -25.75 0.41
CA LEU A 130 29.53 -24.76 -0.59
C LEU A 130 30.11 -25.43 -1.84
N GLY A 131 29.72 -24.96 -3.02
CA GLY A 131 30.16 -25.48 -4.31
C GLY A 131 31.68 -25.36 -4.53
N ASN A 132 32.32 -24.35 -3.94
CA ASN A 132 33.77 -24.16 -3.98
C ASN A 132 34.57 -25.28 -3.28
N TYR A 133 33.93 -26.11 -2.45
CA TYR A 133 34.57 -27.27 -1.82
C TYR A 133 34.68 -28.47 -2.77
N PHE A 134 33.99 -28.45 -3.91
CA PHE A 134 34.07 -29.50 -4.92
C PHE A 134 35.20 -29.17 -5.91
N VAL A 135 36.40 -29.65 -5.61
CA VAL A 135 37.65 -29.26 -6.27
C VAL A 135 38.23 -30.31 -7.22
N THR A 136 37.61 -31.49 -7.30
CA THR A 136 37.99 -32.57 -8.22
C THR A 136 36.86 -32.88 -9.20
N ASP A 137 37.16 -33.68 -10.24
CA ASP A 137 36.16 -34.17 -11.20
C ASP A 137 35.57 -35.53 -10.75
N GLU A 138 35.79 -35.92 -9.48
CA GLU A 138 35.28 -37.16 -8.88
C GLU A 138 33.77 -37.08 -8.61
N ASP A 139 33.14 -38.23 -8.35
CA ASP A 139 31.72 -38.26 -7.99
C ASP A 139 31.43 -37.37 -6.75
N PRO A 140 30.34 -36.57 -6.76
CA PRO A 140 30.06 -35.62 -5.67
C PRO A 140 30.01 -36.28 -4.29
N TRP A 141 29.54 -37.52 -4.17
CA TRP A 141 29.49 -38.22 -2.89
C TRP A 141 30.88 -38.61 -2.39
N THR A 142 31.77 -39.00 -3.29
CA THR A 142 33.19 -39.24 -2.95
C THR A 142 33.80 -37.96 -2.38
N GLN A 143 33.53 -36.81 -3.02
CA GLN A 143 34.05 -35.54 -2.53
C GLN A 143 33.44 -35.14 -1.17
N ILE A 144 32.14 -35.34 -0.97
CA ILE A 144 31.46 -35.05 0.30
C ILE A 144 32.05 -35.88 1.43
N PHE A 145 32.29 -37.17 1.23
CA PHE A 145 32.78 -38.06 2.30
C PHE A 145 34.28 -37.97 2.53
N ASP A 146 35.09 -37.99 1.48
CA ASP A 146 36.54 -38.07 1.62
C ASP A 146 37.17 -36.69 1.86
N HIS A 147 36.69 -35.65 1.18
CA HIS A 147 37.32 -34.32 1.21
C HIS A 147 36.63 -33.35 2.17
N ILE A 148 35.30 -33.35 2.24
CA ILE A 148 34.51 -32.36 2.98
C ILE A 148 34.21 -32.81 4.42
N LEU A 149 33.50 -33.93 4.60
CA LEU A 149 33.06 -34.43 5.91
C LEU A 149 34.11 -35.32 6.58
N ARG A 150 35.00 -35.94 5.81
CA ARG A 150 36.06 -36.86 6.26
C ARG A 150 35.51 -38.02 7.09
N ILE A 151 34.48 -38.66 6.57
CA ILE A 151 33.77 -39.78 7.20
C ILE A 151 33.84 -41.03 6.32
N ASN A 152 34.02 -42.19 6.93
CA ASN A 152 34.07 -43.46 6.22
C ASN A 152 32.74 -44.22 6.40
N ILE A 153 31.76 -43.90 5.57
CA ILE A 153 30.41 -44.46 5.61
C ILE A 153 29.88 -44.59 4.18
N SER A 154 28.97 -45.54 3.94
CA SER A 154 28.29 -45.64 2.64
C SER A 154 27.24 -44.55 2.46
N GLU A 155 26.95 -44.19 1.21
CA GLU A 155 25.92 -43.20 0.88
C GLU A 155 24.53 -43.58 1.42
N ASP A 156 24.14 -44.84 1.26
CA ASP A 156 22.82 -45.34 1.68
C ASP A 156 22.67 -45.34 3.21
N GLU A 157 23.75 -45.65 3.95
CA GLU A 157 23.76 -45.62 5.41
C GLU A 157 23.72 -44.18 5.94
N PHE A 158 24.44 -43.26 5.30
CA PHE A 158 24.41 -41.83 5.64
C PHE A 158 23.01 -41.23 5.42
N LEU A 159 22.44 -41.40 4.22
CA LEU A 159 21.11 -40.88 3.87
C LEU A 159 20.01 -41.56 4.69
N GLY A 160 20.10 -42.87 4.93
CA GLY A 160 19.17 -43.61 5.78
C GLY A 160 19.16 -43.08 7.22
N THR A 161 20.33 -42.83 7.79
CA THR A 161 20.46 -42.27 9.15
C THR A 161 19.86 -40.88 9.24
N LEU A 162 20.11 -40.00 8.26
CA LEU A 162 19.51 -38.67 8.21
C LEU A 162 17.98 -38.75 8.07
N ASN A 163 17.48 -39.66 7.24
CA ASN A 163 16.04 -39.84 7.03
C ASN A 163 15.34 -40.26 8.32
N SER A 164 15.87 -41.27 9.04
CA SER A 164 15.30 -41.69 10.34
C SER A 164 15.37 -40.58 11.39
N ARG A 165 16.42 -39.75 11.38
CA ARG A 165 16.51 -38.60 12.29
C ARG A 165 15.46 -37.53 11.96
N ALA A 166 15.27 -37.25 10.68
CA ALA A 166 14.29 -36.29 10.18
C ALA A 166 12.84 -36.74 10.48
N GLU A 167 12.57 -38.04 10.31
CA GLU A 167 11.30 -38.67 10.69
C GLU A 167 11.00 -38.51 12.18
N ALA A 168 11.97 -38.82 13.05
CA ALA A 168 11.85 -38.63 14.50
C ALA A 168 11.64 -37.17 14.92
N GLN A 169 12.17 -36.21 14.14
CA GLN A 169 11.98 -34.77 14.36
C GLN A 169 10.62 -34.26 13.85
N GLY A 170 9.89 -35.05 13.06
CA GLY A 170 8.63 -34.64 12.42
C GLY A 170 8.81 -33.55 11.36
N SER A 171 10.02 -33.34 10.84
CA SER A 171 10.33 -32.31 9.85
C SER A 171 11.53 -32.72 9.00
N ARG A 172 11.50 -32.40 7.70
CA ARG A 172 12.57 -32.77 6.76
C ARG A 172 13.91 -32.17 7.14
N ILE A 173 14.99 -32.92 6.96
CA ILE A 173 16.35 -32.38 6.94
C ILE A 173 16.64 -31.86 5.53
N LEU A 174 17.15 -30.63 5.44
CA LEU A 174 17.55 -30.04 4.16
C LEU A 174 19.03 -30.30 3.91
N ILE A 175 19.36 -30.76 2.71
CA ILE A 175 20.69 -30.81 2.13
C ILE A 175 20.77 -29.68 1.12
N ILE A 176 21.62 -28.70 1.39
CA ILE A 176 21.76 -27.49 0.58
C ILE A 176 23.17 -27.49 -0.02
N ILE A 177 23.26 -27.38 -1.34
CA ILE A 177 24.52 -27.18 -2.07
C ILE A 177 24.45 -25.83 -2.77
N ASP A 178 25.16 -24.86 -2.24
CA ASP A 178 25.19 -23.51 -2.77
C ASP A 178 26.24 -23.36 -3.88
N ALA A 179 25.89 -22.66 -4.96
CA ALA A 179 26.80 -22.25 -6.04
C ALA A 179 27.58 -23.40 -6.71
N ILE A 180 26.89 -24.42 -7.24
CA ILE A 180 27.53 -25.55 -7.93
C ILE A 180 28.30 -25.18 -9.20
N ASN A 181 28.16 -23.94 -9.70
CA ASN A 181 28.99 -23.40 -10.78
C ASN A 181 30.43 -23.04 -10.33
N GLU A 182 30.75 -23.12 -9.04
CA GLU A 182 32.09 -22.80 -8.50
C GLU A 182 32.99 -24.06 -8.38
N GLY A 183 34.25 -23.88 -8.01
CA GLY A 183 35.23 -24.98 -7.93
C GLY A 183 35.48 -25.64 -9.28
N ARG A 184 35.46 -26.98 -9.33
CA ARG A 184 35.45 -27.79 -10.56
C ARG A 184 34.05 -28.12 -11.06
N GLY A 185 33.01 -27.52 -10.48
CA GLY A 185 31.62 -27.90 -10.69
C GLY A 185 31.14 -27.92 -12.14
N ILE A 186 31.61 -26.98 -12.97
CA ILE A 186 31.24 -26.91 -14.41
C ILE A 186 31.69 -28.13 -15.22
N TYR A 187 32.67 -28.90 -14.72
CA TYR A 187 33.25 -30.03 -15.44
C TYR A 187 32.55 -31.35 -15.12
N PHE A 188 32.03 -31.52 -13.89
CA PHE A 188 31.47 -32.80 -13.44
C PHE A 188 29.96 -32.75 -13.11
N TRP A 189 29.37 -31.63 -12.66
CA TRP A 189 27.96 -31.67 -12.23
C TRP A 189 27.00 -32.13 -13.33
N LYS A 190 27.26 -31.79 -14.60
CA LYS A 190 26.42 -32.25 -15.72
C LYS A 190 26.31 -33.78 -15.81
N SER A 191 27.40 -34.51 -15.55
CA SER A 191 27.39 -35.98 -15.60
C SER A 191 26.87 -36.63 -14.32
N HIS A 192 26.96 -35.95 -13.17
CA HIS A 192 26.65 -36.55 -11.86
C HIS A 192 25.33 -36.09 -11.23
N ILE A 193 24.82 -34.89 -11.56
CA ILE A 193 23.69 -34.25 -10.86
C ILE A 193 22.43 -35.11 -10.83
N ARG A 194 22.13 -35.83 -11.92
CA ARG A 194 20.96 -36.72 -11.99
C ARG A 194 21.06 -37.88 -11.00
N ASN A 195 22.21 -38.54 -10.96
CA ASN A 195 22.43 -39.65 -10.03
C ASN A 195 22.41 -39.14 -8.57
N PHE A 196 23.00 -37.97 -8.33
CA PHE A 196 23.00 -37.31 -7.03
C PHE A 196 21.58 -37.05 -6.51
N ILE A 197 20.73 -36.43 -7.34
CA ILE A 197 19.31 -36.16 -7.02
C ILE A 197 18.56 -37.48 -6.77
N ASN A 198 18.68 -38.45 -7.68
CA ASN A 198 17.96 -39.72 -7.61
C ASN A 198 18.25 -40.51 -6.32
N LYS A 199 19.47 -40.41 -5.77
CA LYS A 199 19.81 -41.09 -4.51
C LYS A 199 19.10 -40.46 -3.31
N ILE A 200 19.01 -39.12 -3.26
CA ILE A 200 18.35 -38.41 -2.17
C ILE A 200 16.82 -38.56 -2.25
N GLN A 201 16.24 -38.56 -3.46
CA GLN A 201 14.79 -38.69 -3.66
C GLN A 201 14.20 -40.01 -3.14
N LYS A 202 15.01 -41.04 -2.88
CA LYS A 202 14.56 -42.29 -2.25
C LYS A 202 14.13 -42.12 -0.79
N TYR A 203 14.45 -40.99 -0.16
CA TYR A 203 14.27 -40.75 1.26
C TYR A 203 13.26 -39.60 1.50
N PRO A 204 12.01 -39.89 1.89
CA PRO A 204 10.91 -38.91 1.90
C PRO A 204 11.06 -37.79 2.94
N PHE A 205 11.89 -38.01 3.98
CA PHE A 205 12.18 -37.00 4.99
C PHE A 205 13.43 -36.16 4.69
N LEU A 206 14.02 -36.28 3.50
CA LEU A 206 15.12 -35.44 3.05
C LEU A 206 14.64 -34.48 1.97
N GLY A 207 15.15 -33.24 2.01
CA GLY A 207 14.95 -32.26 0.93
C GLY A 207 16.29 -31.80 0.39
N LEU A 208 16.37 -31.56 -0.92
CA LEU A 208 17.58 -31.12 -1.62
C LEU A 208 17.37 -29.73 -2.21
N ILE A 209 18.32 -28.83 -1.97
CA ILE A 209 18.38 -27.51 -2.61
C ILE A 209 19.74 -27.36 -3.28
N ILE A 210 19.74 -27.07 -4.59
CA ILE A 210 20.96 -26.80 -5.36
C ILE A 210 20.86 -25.40 -5.94
N SER A 211 21.89 -24.57 -5.71
CA SER A 211 21.96 -23.20 -6.21
C SER A 211 22.98 -23.06 -7.34
N TYR A 212 22.66 -22.30 -8.40
CA TYR A 212 23.60 -21.99 -9.49
C TYR A 212 23.28 -20.67 -10.20
N ARG A 213 24.24 -20.14 -10.95
CA ARG A 213 24.04 -18.96 -11.82
C ARG A 213 23.31 -19.34 -13.11
N SER A 214 22.28 -18.57 -13.49
CA SER A 214 21.42 -18.87 -14.66
C SER A 214 22.21 -19.13 -15.95
N SER A 215 23.28 -18.38 -16.18
CA SER A 215 24.11 -18.49 -17.38
C SER A 215 24.88 -19.81 -17.51
N TYR A 216 25.12 -20.51 -16.40
CA TYR A 216 25.81 -21.80 -16.37
C TYR A 216 24.85 -22.98 -16.58
N LYS A 217 23.54 -22.75 -16.72
CA LYS A 217 22.50 -23.80 -16.78
C LYS A 217 22.85 -24.90 -17.79
N LYS A 218 23.25 -24.54 -19.02
CA LYS A 218 23.55 -25.52 -20.09
C LYS A 218 24.80 -26.38 -19.80
N LEU A 219 25.72 -25.88 -18.98
CA LEU A 219 26.92 -26.62 -18.58
C LEU A 219 26.72 -27.45 -17.32
N LEU A 220 25.74 -27.14 -16.49
CA LEU A 220 25.51 -27.84 -15.22
C LEU A 220 24.32 -28.81 -15.25
N ILE A 221 23.25 -28.43 -15.94
CA ILE A 221 21.97 -29.12 -15.90
C ILE A 221 21.74 -29.81 -17.26
N PRO A 222 21.69 -31.15 -17.32
CA PRO A 222 21.29 -31.88 -18.51
C PRO A 222 19.87 -31.51 -18.95
N ASP A 223 19.63 -31.38 -20.26
CA ASP A 223 18.30 -31.02 -20.78
C ASP A 223 17.20 -32.00 -20.34
N SER A 224 17.56 -33.27 -20.13
CA SER A 224 16.66 -34.31 -19.61
C SER A 224 16.04 -33.97 -18.24
N LEU A 225 16.69 -33.15 -17.40
CA LEU A 225 16.15 -32.73 -16.11
C LEU A 225 15.16 -31.57 -16.21
N ASN A 226 15.16 -30.81 -17.32
CA ASN A 226 14.21 -29.70 -17.49
C ASN A 226 12.76 -30.19 -17.66
N SER A 227 12.57 -31.45 -18.05
CA SER A 227 11.27 -32.09 -18.26
C SER A 227 10.85 -33.04 -17.13
N GLU A 228 11.65 -33.17 -16.06
CA GLU A 228 11.31 -34.03 -14.93
C GLU A 228 10.38 -33.31 -13.95
N ASN A 229 9.16 -33.84 -13.79
CA ASN A 229 8.15 -33.30 -12.87
C ASN A 229 8.55 -33.40 -11.38
N THR A 230 9.62 -34.14 -11.05
CA THR A 230 10.13 -34.30 -9.68
C THR A 230 11.15 -33.23 -9.29
N ILE A 231 11.49 -32.31 -10.20
CA ILE A 231 12.46 -31.24 -9.95
C ILE A 231 11.78 -29.88 -10.12
N ASN A 232 11.88 -29.03 -9.10
CA ASN A 232 11.34 -27.68 -9.15
C ASN A 232 12.45 -26.67 -9.44
N PHE A 233 12.22 -25.77 -10.40
CA PHE A 233 13.12 -24.65 -10.70
C PHE A 233 12.51 -23.36 -10.18
N ILE A 234 13.29 -22.58 -9.43
CA ILE A 234 12.89 -21.24 -8.96
C ILE A 234 13.95 -20.24 -9.40
N THR A 235 13.49 -19.12 -9.97
CA THR A 235 14.32 -17.95 -10.24
C THR A 235 14.28 -17.03 -9.04
N HIS A 236 15.46 -16.67 -8.51
CA HIS A 236 15.60 -15.59 -7.54
C HIS A 236 15.77 -14.26 -8.31
N PHE A 237 15.06 -13.22 -7.91
CA PHE A 237 15.07 -11.91 -8.59
C PHE A 237 15.74 -10.81 -7.76
N GLY A 238 16.35 -11.13 -6.62
CA GLY A 238 16.96 -10.14 -5.72
C GLY A 238 15.88 -9.34 -5.01
N PHE A 239 16.04 -8.02 -4.98
CA PHE A 239 15.07 -7.07 -4.42
C PHE A 239 14.07 -6.55 -5.46
N ALA A 240 13.92 -7.20 -6.61
CA ALA A 240 12.92 -6.81 -7.60
C ALA A 240 11.52 -6.72 -6.93
N HIS A 241 10.81 -5.62 -7.18
CA HIS A 241 9.52 -5.26 -6.57
C HIS A 241 9.55 -4.94 -5.07
N ASN A 242 10.73 -4.95 -4.43
CA ASN A 242 10.95 -4.60 -3.02
C ASN A 242 12.14 -3.63 -2.88
N GLU A 243 12.50 -2.92 -3.96
CA GLU A 243 13.69 -2.07 -4.03
C GLU A 243 13.60 -0.93 -3.00
N PHE A 244 12.39 -0.46 -2.73
CA PHE A 244 12.14 0.61 -1.79
C PHE A 244 12.51 0.22 -0.35
N ASP A 245 11.94 -0.88 0.14
CA ASP A 245 12.20 -1.38 1.49
C ASP A 245 13.67 -1.78 1.65
N ALA A 246 14.25 -2.39 0.62
CA ALA A 246 15.67 -2.72 0.61
C ALA A 246 16.55 -1.46 0.72
N THR A 247 16.31 -0.45 -0.12
CA THR A 247 17.08 0.82 -0.11
C THR A 247 17.00 1.49 1.24
N LYS A 248 15.81 1.51 1.86
CA LYS A 248 15.59 2.06 3.20
C LYS A 248 16.44 1.37 4.26
N LEU A 249 16.41 0.04 4.30
CA LEU A 249 17.19 -0.73 5.27
C LEU A 249 18.70 -0.51 5.08
N PHE A 250 19.16 -0.48 3.83
CA PHE A 250 20.56 -0.22 3.52
C PHE A 250 20.97 1.20 3.90
N PHE A 251 20.24 2.24 3.48
CA PHE A 251 20.61 3.63 3.74
C PHE A 251 20.62 3.92 5.25
N ALA A 252 19.65 3.40 6.00
CA ALA A 252 19.65 3.48 7.45
C ALA A 252 20.83 2.75 8.10
N ASN A 253 21.25 1.59 7.57
CA ASN A 253 22.41 0.85 8.08
C ASN A 253 23.75 1.57 7.84
N TYR A 254 23.86 2.38 6.79
CA TYR A 254 25.08 3.09 6.41
C TYR A 254 25.05 4.60 6.76
N ASP A 255 24.07 5.06 7.54
CA ASP A 255 23.89 6.48 7.90
C ASP A 255 23.84 7.44 6.68
N ILE A 256 23.14 7.02 5.63
CA ILE A 256 22.92 7.80 4.39
C ILE A 256 21.53 8.43 4.44
N GLU A 257 21.45 9.74 4.25
CA GLU A 257 20.20 10.49 4.12
C GLU A 257 19.35 9.94 2.98
N PHE A 258 18.09 9.67 3.29
CA PHE A 258 17.15 9.15 2.31
C PHE A 258 16.84 10.23 1.26
N PRO A 259 16.91 9.90 -0.04
CA PRO A 259 16.73 10.87 -1.12
C PRO A 259 15.31 11.45 -1.10
N SER A 260 15.16 12.69 -1.57
CA SER A 260 13.88 13.40 -1.67
C SER A 260 12.90 12.78 -2.68
N THR A 261 13.34 11.78 -3.44
CA THR A 261 12.53 10.94 -4.33
C THR A 261 13.04 9.50 -4.27
N PRO A 262 12.15 8.51 -4.46
CA PRO A 262 12.59 7.12 -4.49
C PRO A 262 13.56 6.92 -5.67
N LEU A 263 14.73 6.32 -5.39
CA LEU A 263 15.70 5.95 -6.42
C LEU A 263 15.17 4.74 -7.19
N LEU A 264 14.54 4.99 -8.33
CA LEU A 264 13.85 3.96 -9.12
C LEU A 264 14.77 3.22 -10.09
N HIS A 265 16.03 2.99 -9.71
CA HIS A 265 16.99 2.35 -10.61
C HIS A 265 16.85 0.84 -10.58
N PRO A 266 16.70 0.17 -11.74
CA PRO A 266 16.65 -1.29 -11.82
C PRO A 266 17.86 -1.96 -11.15
N GLU A 267 19.03 -1.32 -11.12
CA GLU A 267 20.23 -1.85 -10.48
C GLU A 267 20.09 -2.00 -8.96
N PHE A 268 19.22 -1.22 -8.31
CA PHE A 268 18.97 -1.31 -6.87
C PHE A 268 18.20 -2.60 -6.50
N SER A 269 17.61 -3.29 -7.50
CA SER A 269 17.09 -4.64 -7.34
C SER A 269 18.21 -5.67 -7.10
N ASN A 270 19.47 -5.36 -7.45
CA ASN A 270 20.62 -6.21 -7.17
C ASN A 270 21.19 -5.88 -5.78
N PRO A 271 21.09 -6.79 -4.78
CA PRO A 271 21.57 -6.54 -3.43
C PRO A 271 23.06 -6.21 -3.34
N LEU A 272 23.89 -6.83 -4.19
CA LEU A 272 25.32 -6.56 -4.20
C LEU A 272 25.62 -5.14 -4.68
N PHE A 273 24.91 -4.67 -5.72
CA PHE A 273 25.05 -3.29 -6.20
C PHE A 273 24.65 -2.29 -5.11
N LEU A 274 23.48 -2.49 -4.48
CA LEU A 274 22.99 -1.61 -3.41
C LEU A 274 23.96 -1.57 -2.22
N LYS A 275 24.51 -2.72 -1.81
CA LYS A 275 25.54 -2.82 -0.77
C LYS A 275 26.77 -1.98 -1.12
N ILE A 276 27.33 -2.19 -2.31
CA ILE A 276 28.53 -1.50 -2.78
C ILE A 276 28.30 0.01 -2.90
N PHE A 277 27.14 0.41 -3.41
CA PHE A 277 26.74 1.81 -3.52
C PHE A 277 26.76 2.49 -2.13
N CYS A 278 26.14 1.86 -1.14
CA CYS A 278 26.09 2.42 0.22
C CYS A 278 27.46 2.41 0.90
N GLU A 279 28.23 1.33 0.77
CA GLU A 279 29.61 1.25 1.27
C GLU A 279 30.50 2.34 0.64
N GLY A 280 30.33 2.61 -0.65
CA GLY A 280 31.08 3.64 -1.37
C GLY A 280 30.79 5.05 -0.85
N ILE A 281 29.52 5.36 -0.55
CA ILE A 281 29.10 6.63 0.05
C ILE A 281 29.66 6.77 1.48
N SER A 282 29.48 5.75 2.31
CA SER A 282 29.94 5.74 3.70
C SER A 282 31.47 5.91 3.80
N LYS A 283 32.24 5.19 2.97
CA LYS A 283 33.71 5.34 2.91
C LYS A 283 34.19 6.69 2.39
N ALA A 284 33.35 7.43 1.67
CA ALA A 284 33.66 8.75 1.17
C ALA A 284 33.39 9.86 2.22
N ASP A 285 33.01 9.50 3.45
CA ASP A 285 32.51 10.41 4.49
C ASP A 285 31.34 11.29 3.98
N LEU A 286 30.54 10.73 3.07
CA LEU A 286 29.33 11.36 2.54
C LEU A 286 28.12 10.79 3.26
N HIS A 287 27.20 11.68 3.67
CA HIS A 287 25.91 11.30 4.24
C HIS A 287 24.75 11.48 3.26
N THR A 288 25.01 11.86 2.00
CA THR A 288 23.99 12.07 0.97
C THR A 288 24.44 11.49 -0.36
N VAL A 289 23.47 11.15 -1.23
CA VAL A 289 23.77 10.72 -2.60
C VAL A 289 24.20 11.93 -3.45
N PRO A 290 25.45 12.00 -3.96
CA PRO A 290 25.90 13.14 -4.76
C PRO A 290 25.25 13.16 -6.16
N LYS A 291 24.96 14.37 -6.69
CA LYS A 291 24.32 14.62 -7.99
C LYS A 291 25.35 15.01 -9.08
N GLY A 292 25.00 14.88 -10.37
CA GLY A 292 25.84 15.26 -11.52
C GLY A 292 26.64 14.13 -12.17
N PHE A 293 27.40 14.45 -13.22
CA PHE A 293 28.56 13.65 -13.69
C PHE A 293 29.48 13.39 -12.50
N THR A 294 29.65 14.36 -11.60
CA THR A 294 30.38 14.14 -10.35
C THR A 294 29.72 13.10 -9.46
N GLY A 295 28.39 12.96 -9.42
CA GLY A 295 27.71 12.03 -8.52
C GLY A 295 28.04 10.55 -8.79
N ILE A 296 27.51 10.01 -9.90
CA ILE A 296 27.71 8.59 -10.24
C ILE A 296 29.17 8.28 -10.53
N THR A 297 29.90 9.20 -11.17
CA THR A 297 31.33 8.99 -11.47
C THR A 297 32.18 9.07 -10.19
N GLN A 298 31.85 9.91 -9.20
CA GLN A 298 32.54 9.86 -7.90
C GLN A 298 32.27 8.53 -7.21
N ILE A 299 31.03 8.04 -7.21
CA ILE A 299 30.70 6.73 -6.60
C ILE A 299 31.51 5.61 -7.26
N ILE A 300 31.53 5.57 -8.60
CA ILE A 300 32.36 4.62 -9.36
C ILE A 300 33.84 4.78 -9.00
N ASN A 301 34.35 6.01 -8.98
CA ASN A 301 35.76 6.29 -8.66
C ASN A 301 36.12 5.94 -7.21
N PHE A 302 35.23 6.18 -6.24
CA PHE A 302 35.42 5.79 -4.85
C PHE A 302 35.41 4.28 -4.69
N PHE A 303 34.50 3.60 -5.38
CA PHE A 303 34.49 2.14 -5.43
C PHE A 303 35.80 1.57 -5.99
N ILE A 304 36.22 2.05 -7.16
CA ILE A 304 37.50 1.67 -7.79
C ILE A 304 38.67 1.97 -6.85
N LYS A 305 38.69 3.15 -6.22
CA LYS A 305 39.74 3.57 -5.28
C LYS A 305 39.78 2.67 -4.05
N SER A 306 38.63 2.38 -3.42
CA SER A 306 38.56 1.51 -2.25
C SER A 306 39.05 0.09 -2.55
N ILE A 307 38.71 -0.45 -3.72
CA ILE A 307 39.21 -1.77 -4.13
C ILE A 307 40.72 -1.70 -4.39
N ASN A 308 41.20 -0.63 -5.01
CA ASN A 308 42.63 -0.43 -5.21
C ASN A 308 43.39 -0.37 -3.88
N GLU A 309 42.86 0.36 -2.90
CA GLU A 309 43.42 0.43 -1.54
C GLU A 309 43.45 -0.95 -0.87
N HIS A 310 42.37 -1.73 -0.99
CA HIS A 310 42.30 -3.08 -0.47
C HIS A 310 43.32 -4.01 -1.16
N LEU A 311 43.37 -4.02 -2.49
CA LEU A 311 44.27 -4.89 -3.27
C LEU A 311 45.75 -4.50 -3.13
N ALA A 312 46.06 -3.22 -2.93
CA ALA A 312 47.42 -2.73 -2.71
C ALA A 312 48.04 -3.22 -1.38
N SER A 313 47.21 -3.68 -0.43
CA SER A 313 47.64 -4.21 0.86
C SER A 313 48.73 -5.30 0.72
N PRO A 314 49.73 -5.35 1.62
CA PRO A 314 50.74 -6.41 1.65
C PRO A 314 50.17 -7.84 1.78
N HIS A 315 48.98 -7.97 2.35
CA HIS A 315 48.29 -9.25 2.51
C HIS A 315 47.63 -9.76 1.22
N ASN A 316 47.45 -8.87 0.24
CA ASN A 316 46.80 -9.15 -1.04
C ASN A 316 47.82 -9.14 -2.18
N LEU A 317 47.80 -8.12 -3.03
CA LEU A 317 48.65 -8.03 -4.22
C LEU A 317 49.90 -7.17 -4.02
N ASP A 318 50.11 -6.53 -2.87
CA ASP A 318 51.36 -5.89 -2.47
C ASP A 318 51.97 -4.97 -3.54
N TYR A 319 51.29 -3.85 -3.82
CA TYR A 319 51.78 -2.81 -4.72
C TYR A 319 51.57 -1.41 -4.12
N SER A 320 52.26 -0.40 -4.64
CA SER A 320 52.18 0.96 -4.11
C SER A 320 50.77 1.55 -4.27
N LEU A 321 50.22 2.12 -3.19
CA LEU A 321 48.91 2.75 -3.16
C LEU A 321 48.72 3.86 -4.20
N GLY A 322 49.81 4.55 -4.58
CA GLY A 322 49.79 5.59 -5.60
C GLY A 322 49.52 5.08 -7.02
N ILE A 323 49.56 3.77 -7.23
CA ILE A 323 49.27 3.14 -8.51
C ILE A 323 47.83 2.65 -8.49
N ASN A 324 46.97 3.25 -9.32
CA ASN A 324 45.58 2.79 -9.47
C ASN A 324 45.52 1.64 -10.49
N LEU A 325 45.95 0.45 -10.06
CA LEU A 325 45.97 -0.75 -10.88
C LEU A 325 44.56 -1.18 -11.30
N VAL A 326 43.57 -0.99 -10.43
CA VAL A 326 42.16 -1.31 -10.74
C VAL A 326 41.66 -0.48 -11.92
N LYS A 327 41.83 0.85 -11.88
CA LYS A 327 41.45 1.74 -12.99
C LYS A 327 42.18 1.39 -14.28
N ARG A 328 43.48 1.08 -14.20
CA ARG A 328 44.26 0.64 -15.38
C ARG A 328 43.70 -0.64 -16.01
N SER A 329 43.34 -1.64 -15.22
CA SER A 329 42.73 -2.87 -15.73
C SER A 329 41.38 -2.60 -16.41
N ILE A 330 40.57 -1.70 -15.84
CA ILE A 330 39.31 -1.24 -16.44
C ILE A 330 39.57 -0.54 -17.79
N ASP A 331 40.55 0.37 -17.85
CA ASP A 331 40.86 1.12 -19.07
C ASP A 331 41.39 0.21 -20.17
N ILE A 332 42.24 -0.79 -19.83
CA ILE A 332 42.70 -1.83 -20.76
C ILE A 332 41.52 -2.65 -21.27
N PHE A 333 40.62 -3.06 -20.38
CA PHE A 333 39.41 -3.77 -20.77
C PHE A 333 38.58 -2.95 -21.77
N ILE A 334 38.26 -1.70 -21.45
CA ILE A 334 37.47 -0.80 -22.30
C ILE A 334 38.16 -0.60 -23.66
N GLU A 335 39.47 -0.38 -23.68
CA GLU A 335 40.23 -0.25 -24.92
C GLU A 335 40.12 -1.49 -25.81
N CYS A 336 40.29 -2.69 -25.23
CA CYS A 336 40.20 -3.92 -25.99
C CYS A 336 38.79 -4.18 -26.53
N VAL A 337 37.76 -4.01 -25.70
CA VAL A 337 36.38 -4.31 -26.11
C VAL A 337 35.86 -3.29 -27.13
N THR A 338 36.26 -2.01 -27.03
CA THR A 338 35.93 -0.97 -28.01
C THR A 338 36.60 -1.22 -29.36
N GLN A 339 37.88 -1.62 -29.39
CA GLN A 339 38.58 -1.98 -30.62
C GLN A 339 37.96 -3.21 -31.32
N LYS A 340 37.55 -4.20 -30.53
CA LYS A 340 36.93 -5.44 -31.04
C LYS A 340 35.43 -5.31 -31.35
N LYS A 341 34.80 -4.19 -30.98
CA LYS A 341 33.35 -3.95 -31.11
C LYS A 341 32.50 -5.03 -30.43
N GLN A 342 32.87 -5.39 -29.21
CA GLN A 342 32.14 -6.33 -28.35
C GLN A 342 32.01 -5.77 -26.93
N ASN A 343 31.28 -6.43 -26.05
CA ASN A 343 31.06 -6.00 -24.65
C ASN A 343 31.69 -6.96 -23.62
N PHE A 344 32.62 -7.80 -24.06
CA PHE A 344 33.28 -8.78 -23.21
C PHE A 344 34.73 -9.02 -23.67
N LEU A 345 35.53 -9.60 -22.79
CA LEU A 345 36.87 -10.09 -23.11
C LEU A 345 36.96 -11.56 -22.73
N GLU A 346 37.66 -12.38 -23.52
CA GLU A 346 37.89 -13.78 -23.14
C GLU A 346 38.72 -13.83 -21.85
N TYR A 347 38.39 -14.75 -20.93
CA TYR A 347 39.02 -14.83 -19.62
C TYR A 347 40.54 -15.03 -19.74
N GLU A 348 40.99 -15.88 -20.67
CA GLU A 348 42.41 -16.13 -20.91
C GLU A 348 43.14 -14.87 -21.39
N GLU A 349 42.56 -14.14 -22.33
CA GLU A 349 43.11 -12.88 -22.84
C GLU A 349 43.17 -11.81 -21.74
N ALA A 350 42.09 -11.64 -20.98
CA ALA A 350 42.03 -10.72 -19.86
C ALA A 350 43.08 -11.05 -18.80
N ASN A 351 43.22 -12.33 -18.46
CA ASN A 351 44.18 -12.79 -17.47
C ASN A 351 45.62 -12.47 -17.92
N ILE A 352 45.95 -12.71 -19.19
CA ILE A 352 47.28 -12.37 -19.73
C ILE A 352 47.54 -10.87 -19.63
N LEU A 353 46.62 -10.03 -20.09
CA LEU A 353 46.78 -8.57 -20.10
C LEU A 353 46.92 -8.00 -18.68
N PHE A 354 46.07 -8.43 -17.75
CA PHE A 354 46.08 -7.92 -16.38
C PHE A 354 47.30 -8.41 -15.60
N GLU A 355 47.71 -9.67 -15.76
CA GLU A 355 48.93 -10.20 -15.13
C GLU A 355 50.20 -9.50 -15.64
N GLN A 356 50.23 -9.10 -16.91
CA GLN A 356 51.36 -8.32 -17.44
C GLN A 356 51.49 -6.96 -16.75
N GLU A 357 50.38 -6.28 -16.45
CA GLU A 357 50.42 -5.02 -15.69
C GLU A 357 50.82 -5.23 -14.23
N LEU A 358 50.30 -6.27 -13.56
CA LEU A 358 50.66 -6.58 -12.17
C LEU A 358 52.17 -6.85 -12.03
N LYS A 359 52.74 -7.66 -12.92
CA LYS A 359 54.16 -8.05 -12.89
C LYS A 359 55.13 -6.88 -13.03
N LYS A 360 54.70 -5.74 -13.57
CA LYS A 360 55.52 -4.52 -13.64
C LYS A 360 55.75 -3.90 -12.26
N ILE A 361 54.89 -4.20 -11.28
CA ILE A 361 54.80 -3.47 -10.02
C ILE A 361 54.69 -4.34 -8.76
N SER A 362 54.47 -5.66 -8.90
CA SER A 362 54.36 -6.63 -7.80
C SER A 362 54.88 -8.01 -8.20
N ASN A 363 55.31 -8.78 -7.20
CA ASN A 363 55.70 -10.20 -7.32
C ASN A 363 54.53 -11.17 -7.05
N LYS A 364 53.32 -10.66 -6.81
CA LYS A 364 52.10 -11.45 -6.61
C LYS A 364 51.44 -11.78 -7.96
N ASN A 365 50.39 -12.60 -7.92
CA ASN A 365 49.69 -13.13 -9.08
C ASN A 365 48.17 -13.11 -8.82
N ARG A 366 47.37 -13.48 -9.84
CA ARG A 366 45.90 -13.61 -9.80
C ARG A 366 45.17 -12.27 -9.71
N LEU A 367 45.64 -11.25 -10.42
CA LEU A 367 44.96 -9.95 -10.48
C LEU A 367 43.50 -10.11 -10.95
N LEU A 368 43.26 -10.87 -12.02
CA LEU A 368 41.92 -11.03 -12.56
C LEU A 368 40.97 -11.71 -11.57
N ASP A 369 41.41 -12.77 -10.88
CA ASP A 369 40.57 -13.45 -9.89
C ASP A 369 40.21 -12.53 -8.71
N ASN A 370 41.16 -11.69 -8.27
CA ASN A 370 40.91 -10.69 -7.24
C ASN A 370 39.92 -9.61 -7.72
N LEU A 371 40.04 -9.14 -8.97
CA LEU A 371 39.09 -8.17 -9.54
C LEU A 371 37.69 -8.78 -9.71
N ILE A 372 37.59 -10.09 -9.95
CA ILE A 372 36.31 -10.82 -9.97
C ILE A 372 35.76 -10.96 -8.55
N SER A 373 36.57 -11.30 -7.55
CA SER A 373 36.12 -11.45 -6.17
C SER A 373 35.67 -10.13 -5.53
N GLU A 374 36.33 -9.02 -5.88
CA GLU A 374 35.98 -7.67 -5.44
C GLU A 374 34.80 -7.07 -6.23
N GLY A 375 34.26 -7.79 -7.22
CA GLY A 375 33.06 -7.36 -7.96
C GLY A 375 33.30 -6.26 -9.01
N ILE A 376 34.53 -6.09 -9.49
CA ILE A 376 34.81 -5.23 -10.66
C ILE A 376 34.31 -5.91 -11.93
N PHE A 377 34.64 -7.19 -12.09
CA PHE A 377 34.27 -8.00 -13.25
C PHE A 377 33.40 -9.19 -12.85
N ASN A 378 32.40 -9.49 -13.67
CA ASN A 378 31.68 -10.75 -13.61
C ASN A 378 32.31 -11.75 -14.58
N LYS A 379 32.50 -12.98 -14.11
CA LYS A 379 32.86 -14.13 -14.95
C LYS A 379 31.61 -14.83 -15.44
N ASN A 380 31.53 -15.07 -16.74
CA ASN A 380 30.41 -15.75 -17.38
C ASN A 380 30.87 -16.60 -18.57
N ILE A 381 29.92 -17.23 -19.26
CA ILE A 381 30.16 -18.01 -20.46
C ILE A 381 29.42 -17.35 -21.63
N ASN A 382 30.12 -17.18 -22.74
CA ASN A 382 29.52 -16.75 -23.99
C ASN A 382 29.57 -17.86 -25.05
N TYR A 383 28.55 -17.92 -25.90
CA TYR A 383 28.50 -18.86 -27.02
C TYR A 383 29.00 -18.17 -28.28
N LEU A 384 30.21 -18.50 -28.71
CA LEU A 384 30.79 -17.94 -29.93
C LEU A 384 30.06 -18.48 -31.16
N SER A 385 30.06 -17.69 -32.24
CA SER A 385 29.57 -18.09 -33.56
C SER A 385 30.27 -19.34 -34.13
N THR A 386 31.43 -19.69 -33.57
CA THR A 386 32.21 -20.92 -33.86
C THR A 386 31.65 -22.19 -33.19
N GLY A 387 30.58 -22.07 -32.40
CA GLY A 387 29.92 -23.19 -31.72
C GLY A 387 30.57 -23.63 -30.39
N LYS A 388 31.57 -22.87 -29.92
CA LYS A 388 32.26 -23.13 -28.65
C LYS A 388 31.80 -22.18 -27.55
N TYR A 389 31.66 -22.72 -26.35
CA TYR A 389 31.52 -21.93 -25.13
C TYR A 389 32.90 -21.46 -24.68
N VAL A 390 33.05 -20.16 -24.46
CA VAL A 390 34.27 -19.57 -23.90
C VAL A 390 33.93 -18.83 -22.63
N GLU A 391 34.81 -18.92 -21.64
CA GLU A 391 34.71 -18.10 -20.44
C GLU A 391 35.08 -16.66 -20.80
N VAL A 392 34.23 -15.73 -20.41
CA VAL A 392 34.39 -14.31 -20.68
C VAL A 392 34.24 -13.50 -19.40
N ILE A 393 34.78 -12.29 -19.44
CA ILE A 393 34.57 -11.28 -18.41
C ILE A 393 33.86 -10.06 -18.99
N PHE A 394 33.05 -9.43 -18.16
CA PHE A 394 32.43 -8.12 -18.41
C PHE A 394 32.38 -7.34 -17.10
N LEU A 395 32.24 -6.02 -17.19
CA LEU A 395 32.09 -5.18 -16.00
C LEU A 395 30.84 -5.58 -15.22
N ALA A 396 30.94 -5.68 -13.90
CA ALA A 396 29.88 -6.30 -13.10
C ALA A 396 28.53 -5.56 -13.17
N TYR A 397 28.55 -4.28 -13.53
CA TYR A 397 27.39 -3.40 -13.59
C TYR A 397 27.35 -2.68 -14.94
N GLN A 398 26.26 -2.87 -15.69
CA GLN A 398 26.07 -2.25 -17.01
C GLN A 398 26.19 -0.73 -16.96
N ARG A 399 25.59 -0.09 -15.94
CA ARG A 399 25.69 1.37 -15.79
C ARG A 399 27.11 1.86 -15.52
N PHE A 400 27.94 1.06 -14.85
CA PHE A 400 29.36 1.39 -14.68
C PHE A 400 30.08 1.26 -16.02
N GLU A 401 29.78 0.21 -16.79
CA GLU A 401 30.32 0.03 -18.15
C GLU A 401 30.01 1.22 -19.04
N ASP A 402 28.76 1.65 -19.11
CA ASP A 402 28.34 2.78 -19.95
C ASP A 402 29.05 4.09 -19.54
N HIS A 403 29.04 4.41 -18.23
CA HIS A 403 29.67 5.63 -17.73
C HIS A 403 31.20 5.63 -17.86
N LEU A 404 31.86 4.51 -17.53
CA LEU A 404 33.31 4.37 -17.65
C LEU A 404 33.75 4.39 -19.11
N THR A 405 32.98 3.76 -20.01
CA THR A 405 33.26 3.76 -21.45
C THR A 405 33.10 5.16 -22.01
N ALA A 406 32.04 5.89 -21.65
CA ALA A 406 31.87 7.29 -22.03
C ALA A 406 33.04 8.15 -21.54
N SER A 407 33.42 8.03 -20.27
CA SER A 407 34.54 8.79 -19.72
C SER A 407 35.86 8.48 -20.43
N TYR A 408 36.17 7.20 -20.66
CA TYR A 408 37.37 6.79 -21.39
C TYR A 408 37.40 7.38 -22.82
N LEU A 409 36.29 7.27 -23.56
CA LEU A 409 36.20 7.77 -24.92
C LEU A 409 36.30 9.29 -24.98
N LEU A 410 35.65 10.01 -24.06
CA LEU A 410 35.70 11.47 -24.01
C LEU A 410 37.10 11.95 -23.58
N GLU A 411 37.74 11.32 -22.59
CA GLU A 411 39.12 11.67 -22.19
C GLU A 411 40.13 11.49 -23.33
N LYS A 412 39.94 10.45 -24.15
CA LYS A 412 40.86 10.11 -25.25
C LYS A 412 40.63 10.94 -26.52
N TYR A 413 39.37 11.27 -26.85
CA TYR A 413 39.03 11.79 -28.18
C TYR A 413 38.29 13.14 -28.20
N LEU A 414 37.80 13.65 -27.05
CA LEU A 414 37.09 14.93 -26.99
C LEU A 414 38.06 16.11 -26.95
N ASP A 415 38.00 16.97 -27.96
CA ASP A 415 38.65 18.28 -27.95
C ASP A 415 37.74 19.27 -27.21
N LYS A 416 38.08 19.59 -25.96
CA LYS A 416 37.29 20.52 -25.13
C LYS A 416 37.27 21.95 -25.70
N THR A 417 38.22 22.33 -26.57
CA THR A 417 38.24 23.65 -27.19
C THR A 417 37.35 23.74 -28.42
N ASN A 418 37.18 22.62 -29.13
CA ASN A 418 36.26 22.50 -30.26
C ASN A 418 35.50 21.16 -30.24
N PRO A 419 34.52 21.00 -29.33
CA PRO A 419 33.85 19.72 -29.10
C PRO A 419 33.12 19.17 -30.32
N GLN A 420 32.56 20.04 -31.16
CA GLN A 420 31.80 19.66 -32.36
C GLN A 420 32.70 18.92 -33.37
N LYS A 421 33.97 19.29 -33.48
CA LYS A 421 34.92 18.63 -34.38
C LYS A 421 35.16 17.16 -33.99
N SER A 422 35.17 16.85 -32.69
CA SER A 422 35.38 15.48 -32.19
C SER A 422 34.27 14.50 -32.58
N PHE A 423 33.11 14.99 -33.00
CA PHE A 423 32.00 14.19 -33.51
C PHE A 423 31.77 14.37 -35.02
N SER A 424 32.78 14.82 -35.77
CA SER A 424 32.71 14.91 -37.24
C SER A 424 33.10 13.60 -37.91
N LEU A 425 32.68 13.40 -39.17
CA LEU A 425 33.04 12.24 -39.99
C LEU A 425 34.56 12.02 -39.99
N GLY A 426 35.00 10.80 -39.68
CA GLY A 426 36.41 10.43 -39.56
C GLY A 426 36.99 10.50 -38.14
N HIS A 427 36.24 10.99 -37.15
CA HIS A 427 36.62 10.93 -35.74
C HIS A 427 36.02 9.72 -35.02
N PRO A 428 36.73 9.09 -34.07
CA PRO A 428 36.27 7.86 -33.40
C PRO A 428 34.92 7.97 -32.67
N LEU A 429 34.61 9.13 -32.06
CA LEU A 429 33.35 9.32 -31.33
C LEU A 429 32.13 9.31 -32.27
N PHE A 430 32.28 9.74 -33.53
CA PHE A 430 31.18 9.79 -34.49
C PHE A 430 30.67 8.38 -34.86
N GLU A 431 31.53 7.35 -34.86
CA GLU A 431 31.12 5.98 -35.23
C GLU A 431 30.04 5.40 -34.31
N TYR A 432 29.99 5.83 -33.05
CA TYR A 432 28.98 5.38 -32.08
C TYR A 432 27.61 6.05 -32.27
N VAL A 433 27.55 7.15 -33.03
CA VAL A 433 26.39 8.05 -33.10
C VAL A 433 26.06 8.50 -34.54
N LYS A 434 26.64 7.84 -35.54
CA LYS A 434 26.55 8.23 -36.96
C LYS A 434 25.15 8.17 -37.55
N ASP A 435 24.31 7.28 -37.02
CA ASP A 435 22.91 7.09 -37.41
C ASP A 435 22.07 6.60 -36.23
N GLU A 436 20.74 6.54 -36.40
CA GLU A 436 19.81 6.12 -35.35
C GLU A 436 20.01 4.65 -34.94
N SER A 437 20.46 3.78 -35.86
CA SER A 437 20.72 2.38 -35.53
C SER A 437 21.88 2.26 -34.56
N GLU A 438 22.96 3.00 -34.78
CA GLU A 438 24.10 3.03 -33.86
C GLU A 438 23.77 3.73 -32.54
N CYS A 439 23.00 4.82 -32.55
CA CYS A 439 22.52 5.43 -31.30
C CYS A 439 21.66 4.46 -30.47
N ASN A 440 20.82 3.66 -31.12
CA ASN A 440 20.01 2.64 -30.46
C ASN A 440 20.85 1.48 -29.90
N LYS A 441 21.85 1.00 -30.64
CA LYS A 441 22.78 -0.03 -30.15
C LYS A 441 23.60 0.44 -28.96
N ASN A 442 24.00 1.71 -28.97
CA ASN A 442 24.84 2.33 -27.95
C ASN A 442 24.03 3.20 -26.97
N LYS A 443 22.75 2.88 -26.74
CA LYS A 443 21.85 3.74 -25.96
C LYS A 443 22.41 4.14 -24.57
N GLY A 444 22.97 3.19 -23.82
CA GLY A 444 23.59 3.49 -22.51
C GLY A 444 24.79 4.45 -22.59
N LEU A 445 25.57 4.34 -23.66
CA LEU A 445 26.65 5.28 -23.97
C LEU A 445 26.12 6.66 -24.36
N VAL A 446 25.03 6.73 -25.14
CA VAL A 446 24.37 7.99 -25.54
C VAL A 446 23.73 8.69 -24.32
N GLU A 447 23.12 7.95 -23.40
CA GLU A 447 22.67 8.47 -22.10
C GLU A 447 23.86 9.03 -21.31
N SER A 448 24.95 8.28 -21.22
CA SER A 448 26.17 8.73 -20.55
C SER A 448 26.74 10.00 -21.21
N PHE A 449 26.79 10.09 -22.54
CA PHE A 449 27.18 11.32 -23.25
C PHE A 449 26.27 12.50 -22.93
N SER A 450 24.96 12.25 -22.84
CA SER A 450 23.96 13.27 -22.47
C SER A 450 24.13 13.80 -21.04
N ILE A 451 24.79 13.03 -20.15
CA ILE A 451 25.18 13.46 -18.80
C ILE A 451 26.55 14.17 -18.82
N GLN A 452 27.57 13.55 -19.42
CA GLN A 452 28.97 13.99 -19.27
C GLN A 452 29.34 15.19 -20.14
N ILE A 453 28.85 15.25 -21.39
CA ILE A 453 29.23 16.30 -22.34
C ILE A 453 28.80 17.70 -21.88
N PRO A 454 27.55 17.91 -21.41
CA PRO A 454 27.13 19.22 -20.90
C PRO A 454 27.97 19.71 -19.73
N GLU A 455 28.38 18.80 -18.85
CA GLU A 455 29.22 19.13 -17.68
C GLU A 455 30.69 19.37 -18.05
N LEU A 456 31.17 18.82 -19.16
CA LEU A 456 32.56 18.98 -19.63
C LEU A 456 32.76 20.15 -20.59
N THR A 457 31.74 20.53 -21.37
CA THR A 457 31.89 21.42 -22.53
C THR A 457 30.89 22.57 -22.59
N ASN A 458 29.88 22.61 -21.70
CA ASN A 458 28.71 23.50 -21.76
C ASN A 458 27.81 23.35 -22.99
N PHE A 459 28.10 22.42 -23.90
CA PHE A 459 27.24 22.08 -25.04
C PHE A 459 26.40 20.85 -24.74
N GLU A 460 25.21 20.78 -25.30
CA GLU A 460 24.40 19.57 -25.29
C GLU A 460 24.91 18.54 -26.29
N PHE A 461 24.77 17.25 -26.00
CA PHE A 461 25.24 16.19 -26.90
C PHE A 461 24.65 16.33 -28.33
N TYR A 462 23.34 16.62 -28.42
CA TYR A 462 22.65 16.83 -29.68
C TYR A 462 23.07 18.12 -30.42
N GLU A 463 23.75 19.05 -29.75
CA GLU A 463 24.35 20.23 -30.40
C GLU A 463 25.67 19.88 -31.07
N LEU A 464 26.42 18.92 -30.50
CA LEU A 464 27.67 18.43 -31.11
C LEU A 464 27.41 17.56 -32.33
N VAL A 465 26.25 16.89 -32.39
CA VAL A 465 25.83 16.05 -33.51
C VAL A 465 24.43 16.47 -34.00
N PRO A 466 24.30 17.58 -34.75
CA PRO A 466 22.98 18.10 -35.12
C PRO A 466 22.09 17.13 -35.91
N SER A 467 22.67 16.18 -36.64
CA SER A 467 21.93 15.17 -37.40
C SER A 467 21.16 14.18 -36.53
N CYS A 468 21.51 14.04 -35.25
CA CYS A 468 20.86 13.09 -34.33
C CYS A 468 19.78 13.72 -33.45
N LYS A 469 19.51 15.03 -33.58
CA LYS A 469 18.56 15.78 -32.74
C LYS A 469 17.16 15.16 -32.70
N GLU A 470 16.71 14.53 -33.78
CA GLU A 470 15.38 13.92 -33.91
C GLU A 470 15.35 12.43 -33.57
N PHE A 471 16.50 11.78 -33.35
CA PHE A 471 16.55 10.35 -33.10
C PHE A 471 15.88 10.02 -31.76
N TYR A 472 15.05 8.98 -31.75
CA TYR A 472 14.30 8.61 -30.55
C TYR A 472 15.25 8.23 -29.39
N SER A 473 16.34 7.50 -29.68
CA SER A 473 17.36 7.16 -28.68
C SER A 473 18.01 8.39 -28.05
N VAL A 474 18.21 9.47 -28.81
CA VAL A 474 18.84 10.70 -28.33
C VAL A 474 17.86 11.52 -27.50
N THR A 475 16.62 11.68 -27.95
CA THR A 475 15.57 12.36 -27.18
C THR A 475 15.30 11.65 -25.85
N GLU A 476 15.22 10.31 -25.86
CA GLU A 476 15.05 9.50 -24.65
C GLU A 476 16.28 9.59 -23.73
N SER A 477 17.50 9.48 -24.26
CA SER A 477 18.75 9.62 -23.49
C SER A 477 18.89 11.00 -22.84
N PHE A 478 18.51 12.06 -23.55
CA PHE A 478 18.47 13.41 -22.99
C PHE A 478 17.50 13.47 -21.81
N LEU A 479 16.30 12.89 -21.95
CA LEU A 479 15.32 12.82 -20.87
C LEU A 479 15.86 12.11 -19.63
N GLU A 480 16.37 10.88 -19.78
CA GLU A 480 16.96 10.10 -18.66
C GLU A 480 18.10 10.84 -17.98
N SER A 481 18.90 11.58 -18.75
CA SER A 481 20.04 12.33 -18.23
C SER A 481 19.63 13.41 -17.21
N LEU A 482 18.41 13.96 -17.29
CA LEU A 482 17.96 15.06 -16.42
C LEU A 482 17.94 14.66 -14.93
N ILE A 483 17.77 13.38 -14.62
CA ILE A 483 17.77 12.87 -13.24
C ILE A 483 19.17 13.02 -12.62
N TRP A 484 20.21 12.84 -13.44
CA TRP A 484 21.59 12.64 -12.99
C TRP A 484 22.50 13.82 -13.23
N ARG A 485 22.10 14.78 -14.06
CA ARG A 485 22.90 15.96 -14.39
C ARG A 485 22.96 16.98 -13.26
N LYS A 486 24.04 17.75 -13.21
CA LYS A 486 24.07 18.96 -12.38
C LYS A 486 23.06 19.96 -12.90
N ALA A 487 22.33 20.59 -11.98
CA ALA A 487 21.33 21.60 -12.30
C ALA A 487 21.88 22.77 -13.13
N ASP A 488 23.11 23.20 -12.84
CA ASP A 488 23.78 24.28 -13.56
C ASP A 488 24.18 23.91 -15.00
N SER A 489 24.24 22.62 -15.35
CA SER A 489 24.48 22.15 -16.71
C SER A 489 23.24 22.22 -17.61
N ILE A 490 22.04 22.40 -17.05
CA ILE A 490 20.78 22.48 -17.79
C ILE A 490 20.54 23.95 -18.14
N LYS A 491 20.65 24.28 -19.43
CA LYS A 491 20.65 25.65 -19.93
C LYS A 491 19.39 25.96 -20.75
N SER A 492 19.33 27.15 -21.32
CA SER A 492 18.25 27.56 -22.22
C SER A 492 18.15 26.67 -23.47
N SER A 493 19.27 26.14 -23.98
CA SER A 493 19.28 25.18 -25.09
C SER A 493 18.48 23.92 -24.76
N SER A 494 18.68 23.37 -23.55
CA SER A 494 17.92 22.23 -23.02
C SER A 494 16.41 22.50 -23.03
N LYS A 495 15.99 23.73 -22.68
CA LYS A 495 14.57 24.15 -22.70
C LYS A 495 14.02 24.28 -24.12
N THR A 496 14.80 24.85 -25.04
CA THR A 496 14.43 24.94 -26.45
C THR A 496 14.23 23.56 -27.05
N TYR A 497 15.18 22.65 -26.82
CA TYR A 497 15.09 21.27 -27.30
C TYR A 497 13.89 20.53 -26.72
N LEU A 498 13.58 20.74 -25.44
CA LEU A 498 12.38 20.18 -24.82
C LEU A 498 11.09 20.66 -25.50
N ASN A 499 10.99 21.97 -25.76
CA ASN A 499 9.81 22.54 -26.42
C ASN A 499 9.64 22.08 -27.87
N GLU A 500 10.75 21.87 -28.60
CA GLU A 500 10.74 21.52 -30.02
C GLU A 500 10.58 20.01 -30.27
N PHE A 501 11.26 19.16 -29.49
CA PHE A 501 11.40 17.72 -29.79
C PHE A 501 10.75 16.80 -28.75
N ILE A 502 10.34 17.31 -27.59
CA ILE A 502 9.81 16.47 -26.50
C ILE A 502 8.34 16.75 -26.24
N LEU A 503 7.97 18.02 -25.99
CA LEU A 503 6.60 18.40 -25.67
C LEU A 503 5.58 18.14 -26.80
N PRO A 504 5.92 18.32 -28.10
CA PRO A 504 4.95 18.14 -29.18
C PRO A 504 4.52 16.68 -29.40
N TYR A 505 5.31 15.71 -28.95
CA TYR A 505 5.07 14.28 -29.22
C TYR A 505 4.58 13.56 -27.96
N GLN A 506 3.46 12.85 -28.08
CA GLN A 506 2.76 12.25 -26.94
C GLN A 506 3.63 11.24 -26.15
N ASN A 507 4.44 10.43 -26.83
CA ASN A 507 5.29 9.42 -26.17
C ASN A 507 6.42 10.04 -25.34
N THR A 508 7.14 11.02 -25.89
CA THR A 508 8.22 11.73 -25.20
C THR A 508 7.67 12.67 -24.13
N LEU A 509 6.52 13.32 -24.35
CA LEU A 509 5.81 14.08 -23.33
C LEU A 509 5.46 13.20 -22.13
N LYS A 510 4.90 12.01 -22.38
CA LYS A 510 4.56 11.06 -21.33
C LYS A 510 5.79 10.65 -20.52
N ARG A 511 6.92 10.40 -21.19
CA ARG A 511 8.19 10.05 -20.53
C ARG A 511 8.77 11.22 -19.75
N PHE A 512 8.71 12.43 -20.30
CA PHE A 512 9.17 13.64 -19.62
C PHE A 512 8.45 13.86 -18.29
N PHE A 513 7.13 13.71 -18.27
CA PHE A 513 6.40 13.86 -17.01
C PHE A 513 6.72 12.75 -16.00
N ASP A 514 7.00 11.51 -16.41
CA ASP A 514 7.49 10.48 -15.48
C ASP A 514 8.77 10.93 -14.77
N ILE A 515 9.69 11.54 -15.53
CA ILE A 515 10.95 12.08 -15.01
C ILE A 515 10.69 13.31 -14.15
N LEU A 516 9.76 14.19 -14.54
CA LEU A 516 9.37 15.36 -13.75
C LEU A 516 8.97 15.01 -12.33
N PHE A 517 8.24 13.91 -12.10
CA PHE A 517 7.90 13.48 -10.73
C PHE A 517 9.13 13.06 -9.91
N LEU A 518 10.21 12.62 -10.55
CA LEU A 518 11.47 12.22 -9.89
C LEU A 518 12.37 13.41 -9.55
N ILE A 519 12.30 14.48 -10.34
CA ILE A 519 13.12 15.70 -10.16
C ILE A 519 12.35 16.85 -9.50
N ALA A 520 11.01 16.80 -9.46
CA ALA A 520 10.17 17.83 -8.87
C ALA A 520 10.58 18.19 -7.43
N PRO A 521 10.97 17.24 -6.57
CA PRO A 521 11.40 17.52 -5.19
C PRO A 521 12.81 18.09 -5.04
N ILE A 522 13.58 18.19 -6.12
CA ILE A 522 14.97 18.63 -6.08
C ILE A 522 15.03 20.15 -6.16
N PRO A 523 15.46 20.87 -5.10
CA PRO A 523 15.44 22.32 -5.07
C PRO A 523 16.24 22.98 -6.19
N GLU A 524 17.45 22.49 -6.45
CA GLU A 524 18.35 23.11 -7.41
C GLU A 524 17.90 22.86 -8.87
N HIS A 525 17.03 21.88 -9.12
CA HIS A 525 16.71 21.45 -10.48
C HIS A 525 15.84 22.49 -11.22
N PRO A 526 16.17 22.90 -12.46
CA PRO A 526 15.40 23.93 -13.16
C PRO A 526 13.94 23.58 -13.45
N TYR A 527 13.65 22.28 -13.58
CA TYR A 527 12.31 21.74 -13.76
C TYR A 527 11.70 21.15 -12.47
N ASN A 528 12.07 21.70 -11.31
CA ASN A 528 11.49 21.31 -10.03
C ASN A 528 9.98 21.64 -9.96
N ALA A 529 9.33 21.31 -8.83
CA ALA A 529 7.89 21.50 -8.66
C ALA A 529 7.42 22.95 -8.82
N ASN A 530 8.28 23.96 -8.59
CA ASN A 530 7.92 25.36 -8.86
C ASN A 530 7.69 25.61 -10.35
N SER A 531 8.51 25.03 -11.22
CA SER A 531 8.35 25.15 -12.68
C SER A 531 7.02 24.55 -13.13
N ILE A 532 6.68 23.36 -12.63
CA ILE A 532 5.42 22.67 -12.96
C ILE A 532 4.23 23.46 -12.42
N HIS A 533 4.34 23.95 -11.18
CA HIS A 533 3.30 24.77 -10.59
C HIS A 533 3.02 26.02 -11.41
N ASN A 534 4.06 26.77 -11.79
CA ASN A 534 3.91 27.95 -12.65
C ASN A 534 3.31 27.60 -14.02
N TYR A 535 3.67 26.45 -14.59
CA TYR A 535 3.12 25.98 -15.85
C TYR A 535 1.61 25.68 -15.76
N LEU A 536 1.18 24.93 -14.75
CA LEU A 536 -0.22 24.54 -14.55
C LEU A 536 -1.12 25.70 -14.10
N MET A 537 -0.57 26.69 -13.38
CA MET A 537 -1.28 27.91 -12.99
C MET A 537 -1.74 28.76 -14.18
N ASN A 538 -1.07 28.66 -15.34
CA ASN A 538 -1.40 29.45 -16.53
C ASN A 538 -2.62 28.94 -17.30
N TYR A 539 -3.16 27.77 -16.95
CA TYR A 539 -4.31 27.19 -17.62
C TYR A 539 -5.62 27.62 -16.96
N SER A 540 -6.68 27.80 -17.77
CA SER A 540 -8.05 27.79 -17.26
C SER A 540 -8.36 26.42 -16.64
N LEU A 541 -9.35 26.35 -15.74
CA LEU A 541 -9.78 25.08 -15.15
C LEU A 541 -10.11 24.04 -16.25
N ALA A 542 -10.91 24.46 -17.24
CA ALA A 542 -11.34 23.61 -18.35
C ALA A 542 -10.19 23.12 -19.23
N ASP A 543 -9.23 24.00 -19.55
CA ASP A 543 -8.09 23.65 -20.41
C ASP A 543 -7.06 22.79 -19.66
N ARG A 544 -6.91 22.96 -18.34
CA ARG A 544 -6.06 22.09 -17.54
C ARG A 544 -6.68 20.69 -17.46
N ASP A 545 -7.96 20.62 -17.12
CA ASP A 545 -8.65 19.35 -16.90
C ASP A 545 -8.73 18.48 -18.17
N SER A 546 -8.69 19.09 -19.36
CA SER A 546 -8.75 18.36 -20.64
C SER A 546 -7.53 17.48 -20.93
N TRP A 547 -6.36 17.78 -20.36
CA TRP A 547 -5.14 17.01 -20.60
C TRP A 547 -4.45 16.54 -19.31
N TRP A 548 -4.49 17.34 -18.23
CA TRP A 548 -3.82 17.00 -16.97
C TRP A 548 -4.51 15.84 -16.25
N ILE A 549 -5.85 15.85 -16.17
CA ILE A 549 -6.60 14.75 -15.54
C ILE A 549 -6.41 13.43 -16.31
N PRO A 550 -6.60 13.36 -17.64
CA PRO A 550 -6.30 12.15 -18.39
C PRO A 550 -4.86 11.66 -18.20
N TYR A 551 -3.89 12.58 -18.20
CA TYR A 551 -2.49 12.24 -18.00
C TYR A 551 -2.25 11.59 -16.62
N ILE A 552 -2.66 12.22 -15.52
CA ILE A 552 -2.42 11.65 -14.18
C ILE A 552 -3.24 10.39 -13.93
N HIS A 553 -4.44 10.28 -14.51
CA HIS A 553 -5.27 9.07 -14.43
C HIS A 553 -4.60 7.87 -15.11
N ASP A 554 -4.19 8.02 -16.37
CA ASP A 554 -3.57 6.94 -17.14
C ASP A 554 -2.20 6.55 -16.54
N ASN A 555 -1.42 7.50 -16.02
CA ASN A 555 -0.14 7.19 -15.40
C ASN A 555 -0.26 6.65 -13.96
N PHE A 556 -1.38 6.84 -13.26
CA PHE A 556 -1.61 6.19 -11.97
C PHE A 556 -2.07 4.73 -12.15
N LEU A 557 -2.92 4.44 -13.14
CA LEU A 557 -3.43 3.09 -13.37
C LEU A 557 -2.41 2.15 -14.05
N TYR A 558 -1.62 2.68 -15.00
CA TYR A 558 -0.76 1.86 -15.87
C TYR A 558 0.73 2.05 -15.62
N LYS A 559 1.15 2.97 -14.74
CA LYS A 559 2.55 3.22 -14.42
C LYS A 559 2.78 3.41 -12.94
N GLU A 560 3.97 3.03 -12.48
CA GLU A 560 4.27 3.03 -11.06
C GLU A 560 4.83 4.35 -10.53
N SER A 561 5.23 5.33 -11.36
CA SER A 561 5.95 6.54 -10.89
C SER A 561 5.13 7.42 -9.96
N ILE A 562 3.90 7.79 -10.36
CA ILE A 562 2.98 8.59 -9.54
C ILE A 562 2.60 7.82 -8.27
N ASN A 563 2.26 6.52 -8.42
CA ASN A 563 1.88 5.70 -7.27
C ASN A 563 3.04 5.58 -6.26
N ARG A 564 4.25 5.26 -6.74
CA ARG A 564 5.47 5.18 -5.92
C ARG A 564 5.76 6.51 -5.21
N LEU A 565 5.59 7.66 -5.87
CA LEU A 565 5.78 8.97 -5.24
C LEU A 565 4.76 9.21 -4.10
N VAL A 566 3.48 8.90 -4.34
CA VAL A 566 2.41 9.06 -3.35
C VAL A 566 2.60 8.12 -2.17
N GLU A 567 2.88 6.85 -2.41
CA GLU A 567 3.19 5.84 -1.38
C GLU A 567 4.42 6.25 -0.57
N TRP A 568 5.48 6.69 -1.25
CA TRP A 568 6.70 7.19 -0.63
C TRP A 568 6.41 8.36 0.31
N ALA A 569 5.71 9.39 -0.17
CA ALA A 569 5.38 10.57 0.63
C ALA A 569 4.40 10.24 1.78
N ARG A 570 3.63 9.17 1.69
CA ARG A 570 2.71 8.72 2.75
C ARG A 570 3.44 8.05 3.92
N SER A 571 4.63 7.49 3.73
CA SER A 571 5.38 6.76 4.77
C SER A 571 5.76 7.65 5.99
N SER A 572 4.92 7.62 7.04
CA SER A 572 4.92 8.60 8.14
C SER A 572 6.10 8.54 9.13
N ASP A 573 6.89 7.48 9.08
CA ASP A 573 8.09 7.32 9.91
C ASP A 573 9.38 7.72 9.16
N ASP A 574 9.29 7.94 7.84
CA ASP A 574 10.47 8.07 6.96
C ASP A 574 10.71 9.51 6.47
N THR A 575 9.75 10.41 6.67
CA THR A 575 9.85 11.80 6.19
C THR A 575 10.83 12.66 6.99
N ILE A 576 11.36 12.17 8.13
CA ILE A 576 12.27 12.90 9.02
C ILE A 576 13.51 13.41 8.27
N PHE A 577 14.00 12.65 7.29
CA PHE A 577 15.25 12.92 6.56
C PHE A 577 15.09 13.86 5.36
N ILE A 578 13.87 14.26 4.99
CA ILE A 578 13.64 15.18 3.87
C ILE A 578 13.82 16.62 4.34
N CYS A 579 14.69 17.39 3.66
CA CYS A 579 14.88 18.82 3.94
C CYS A 579 13.59 19.63 3.68
N GLU A 580 13.45 20.78 4.34
CA GLU A 580 12.20 21.56 4.30
C GLU A 580 11.84 22.08 2.91
N GLU A 581 12.83 22.44 2.10
CA GLU A 581 12.63 22.92 0.73
C GLU A 581 12.12 21.79 -0.19
N SER A 582 12.72 20.61 -0.14
CA SER A 582 12.23 19.43 -0.85
C SER A 582 10.84 19.02 -0.39
N ARG A 583 10.53 19.08 0.92
CA ARG A 583 9.17 18.82 1.42
C ARG A 583 8.16 19.80 0.82
N LEU A 584 8.49 21.09 0.75
CA LEU A 584 7.59 22.07 0.15
C LEU A 584 7.34 21.77 -1.34
N LEU A 585 8.39 21.43 -2.09
CA LEU A 585 8.28 21.05 -3.51
C LEU A 585 7.44 19.78 -3.70
N LEU A 586 7.62 18.76 -2.85
CA LEU A 586 6.76 17.58 -2.80
C LEU A 586 5.31 17.95 -2.54
N GLY A 587 5.06 18.80 -1.55
CA GLY A 587 3.73 19.34 -1.27
C GLY A 587 3.11 19.98 -2.50
N LYS A 588 3.88 20.78 -3.26
CA LYS A 588 3.39 21.43 -4.50
C LYS A 588 3.01 20.44 -5.58
N ILE A 589 3.87 19.48 -5.90
CA ILE A 589 3.58 18.51 -6.97
C ILE A 589 2.43 17.58 -6.59
N LEU A 590 2.37 17.12 -5.34
CA LEU A 590 1.25 16.32 -4.84
C LEU A 590 -0.05 17.11 -4.82
N SER A 591 0.01 18.43 -4.57
CA SER A 591 -1.19 19.30 -4.59
C SER A 591 -1.83 19.38 -5.97
N TRP A 592 -1.05 19.25 -7.05
CA TRP A 592 -1.60 19.16 -8.41
C TRP A 592 -2.24 17.82 -8.73
N LEU A 593 -1.97 16.76 -7.96
CA LEU A 593 -2.69 15.49 -8.07
C LEU A 593 -4.09 15.57 -7.44
N LEU A 594 -4.35 16.58 -6.60
CA LEU A 594 -5.65 16.78 -5.96
C LEU A 594 -6.77 17.16 -6.95
N SER A 595 -6.42 17.59 -8.17
CA SER A 595 -7.39 17.88 -9.24
C SER A 595 -7.96 16.62 -9.89
N SER A 596 -7.42 15.44 -9.59
CA SER A 596 -7.80 14.15 -10.17
C SER A 596 -9.28 13.81 -9.97
N SER A 597 -9.89 13.23 -11.01
CA SER A 597 -11.22 12.58 -10.91
C SER A 597 -11.13 11.11 -10.43
N ASN A 598 -9.93 10.54 -10.35
CA ASN A 598 -9.69 9.28 -9.66
C ASN A 598 -9.53 9.56 -8.16
N ARG A 599 -10.50 9.08 -7.36
CA ARG A 599 -10.55 9.30 -5.90
C ARG A 599 -9.42 8.59 -5.16
N TYR A 600 -8.97 7.41 -5.60
CA TYR A 600 -7.81 6.74 -5.02
C TYR A 600 -6.57 7.63 -5.10
N LEU A 601 -6.28 8.20 -6.28
CA LEU A 601 -5.14 9.09 -6.45
C LEU A 601 -5.28 10.35 -5.58
N ARG A 602 -6.44 10.99 -5.61
CA ARG A 602 -6.70 12.25 -4.89
C ARG A 602 -6.59 12.06 -3.37
N ASP A 603 -7.24 11.05 -2.82
CA ASP A 603 -7.33 10.84 -1.38
C ASP A 603 -5.99 10.32 -0.83
N ASN A 604 -5.28 9.44 -1.56
CA ASN A 604 -3.93 9.03 -1.16
C ASN A 604 -2.92 10.17 -1.26
N SER A 605 -2.99 11.03 -2.28
CA SER A 605 -2.17 12.26 -2.36
C SER A 605 -2.45 13.19 -1.17
N SER A 606 -3.71 13.26 -0.73
CA SER A 606 -4.10 14.04 0.44
C SER A 606 -3.43 13.51 1.72
N LYS A 607 -3.48 12.20 1.95
CA LYS A 607 -2.80 11.54 3.09
C LYS A 607 -1.29 11.70 3.02
N ALA A 608 -0.70 11.65 1.82
CA ALA A 608 0.71 11.86 1.60
C ALA A 608 1.16 13.27 2.03
N ILE A 609 0.43 14.32 1.62
CA ILE A 609 0.73 15.70 2.05
C ILE A 609 0.54 15.84 3.58
N ILE A 610 -0.51 15.25 4.16
CA ILE A 610 -0.73 15.24 5.62
C ILE A 610 0.46 14.58 6.34
N SER A 611 0.97 13.47 5.82
CA SER A 611 2.13 12.75 6.37
C SER A 611 3.40 13.59 6.30
N LEU A 612 3.67 14.25 5.17
CA LEU A 612 4.83 15.13 4.98
C LEU A 612 4.84 16.34 5.92
N PHE A 613 3.67 16.95 6.15
CA PHE A 613 3.53 18.25 6.81
C PHE A 613 3.03 18.19 8.26
N SER A 614 2.70 17.00 8.78
CA SER A 614 2.45 16.82 10.21
C SER A 614 3.66 17.31 11.02
N ASN A 615 3.46 18.23 11.98
CA ASN A 615 4.51 18.97 12.72
C ASN A 615 5.29 20.06 11.96
N LYS A 616 4.89 20.42 10.73
CA LYS A 616 5.51 21.46 9.89
C LYS A 616 4.48 22.52 9.46
N ILE A 617 3.86 23.16 10.45
CA ILE A 617 2.77 24.14 10.23
C ILE A 617 3.23 25.34 9.40
N ASP A 618 4.50 25.75 9.50
CA ASP A 618 5.08 26.80 8.67
C ASP A 618 5.09 26.43 7.17
N LEU A 619 5.34 25.16 6.83
CA LEU A 619 5.29 24.66 5.45
C LEU A 619 3.84 24.57 4.94
N VAL A 620 2.87 24.26 5.80
CA VAL A 620 1.44 24.33 5.46
C VAL A 620 1.06 25.75 5.04
N ILE A 621 1.50 26.77 5.79
CA ILE A 621 1.24 28.18 5.46
C ILE A 621 1.87 28.54 4.11
N LYS A 622 3.12 28.13 3.86
CA LYS A 622 3.81 28.38 2.57
C LYS A 622 3.04 27.74 1.40
N LEU A 623 2.64 26.48 1.53
CA LEU A 623 1.88 25.77 0.49
C LEU A 623 0.52 26.43 0.22
N LEU A 624 -0.21 26.84 1.26
CA LEU A 624 -1.48 27.55 1.09
C LEU A 624 -1.31 28.89 0.37
N LYS A 625 -0.20 29.61 0.60
CA LYS A 625 0.11 30.87 -0.11
C LYS A 625 0.44 30.61 -1.57
N ASP A 626 1.22 29.57 -1.86
CA ASP A 626 1.56 29.20 -3.24
C ASP A 626 0.31 28.88 -4.08
N PHE A 627 -0.72 28.27 -3.47
CA PHE A 627 -1.97 27.92 -4.15
C PHE A 627 -3.12 28.93 -3.94
N GLU A 628 -2.88 30.10 -3.32
CA GLU A 628 -3.95 31.05 -2.97
C GLU A 628 -4.75 31.52 -4.21
N SER A 629 -4.10 31.61 -5.37
CA SER A 629 -4.70 32.09 -6.62
C SER A 629 -5.16 30.96 -7.56
N VAL A 630 -5.08 29.69 -7.15
CA VAL A 630 -5.45 28.56 -8.02
C VAL A 630 -6.94 28.62 -8.38
N ASN A 631 -7.26 28.36 -9.65
CA ASN A 631 -8.64 28.41 -10.16
C ASN A 631 -9.40 27.07 -10.01
N ASP A 632 -8.90 26.15 -9.20
CA ASP A 632 -9.49 24.81 -9.02
C ASP A 632 -10.12 24.65 -7.62
N PRO A 633 -11.46 24.62 -7.53
CA PRO A 633 -12.15 24.43 -6.25
C PRO A 633 -11.81 23.11 -5.55
N TYR A 634 -11.53 22.03 -6.29
CA TYR A 634 -11.12 20.75 -5.70
C TYR A 634 -9.78 20.89 -4.98
N ILE A 635 -8.79 21.53 -5.60
CA ILE A 635 -7.46 21.70 -5.00
C ILE A 635 -7.56 22.57 -3.74
N ILE A 636 -8.28 23.70 -3.80
CA ILE A 636 -8.41 24.59 -2.65
C ILE A 636 -9.12 23.88 -1.50
N GLU A 637 -10.29 23.30 -1.74
CA GLU A 637 -11.05 22.57 -0.72
C GLU A 637 -10.18 21.50 -0.06
N ARG A 638 -9.45 20.72 -0.87
CA ARG A 638 -8.59 19.66 -0.33
C ARG A 638 -7.41 20.21 0.45
N LEU A 639 -6.78 21.30 0.00
CA LEU A 639 -5.67 21.91 0.73
C LEU A 639 -6.09 22.38 2.13
N TYR A 640 -7.30 22.91 2.30
CA TYR A 640 -7.81 23.23 3.64
C TYR A 640 -8.10 21.97 4.46
N GLY A 641 -8.64 20.91 3.85
CA GLY A 641 -8.81 19.61 4.51
C GLY A 641 -7.49 18.98 4.96
N ILE A 642 -6.46 19.04 4.11
CA ILE A 642 -5.08 18.63 4.40
C ILE A 642 -4.51 19.46 5.55
N SER A 643 -4.66 20.78 5.49
CA SER A 643 -4.20 21.70 6.53
C SER A 643 -4.84 21.38 7.88
N TYR A 644 -6.13 21.08 7.90
CA TYR A 644 -6.83 20.64 9.10
C TYR A 644 -6.27 19.30 9.62
N GLY A 645 -6.04 18.33 8.74
CA GLY A 645 -5.39 17.07 9.08
C GLY A 645 -4.00 17.25 9.70
N CYS A 646 -3.14 18.08 9.10
CA CYS A 646 -1.81 18.40 9.62
C CYS A 646 -1.90 19.00 11.03
N VAL A 647 -2.84 19.92 11.25
CA VAL A 647 -3.06 20.58 12.54
C VAL A 647 -3.50 19.58 13.62
N LEU A 648 -4.46 18.69 13.34
CA LEU A 648 -4.95 17.70 14.29
C LEU A 648 -3.92 16.62 14.66
N ARG A 649 -2.97 16.37 13.77
CA ARG A 649 -1.90 15.39 13.96
C ARG A 649 -0.61 16.01 14.53
N SER A 650 -0.52 17.34 14.54
CA SER A 650 0.65 18.03 15.03
C SER A 650 0.75 17.96 16.55
N THR A 651 1.91 17.56 17.03
CA THR A 651 2.36 17.73 18.43
C THR A 651 3.09 19.06 18.62
N ASN A 652 3.63 19.63 17.53
CA ASN A 652 4.21 20.96 17.52
C ASN A 652 3.16 22.01 17.13
N HIS A 653 2.84 22.92 18.04
CA HIS A 653 1.87 23.99 17.82
C HIS A 653 2.54 25.35 17.49
N SER A 654 3.85 25.37 17.22
CA SER A 654 4.50 26.56 16.67
C SER A 654 3.82 26.97 15.36
N ASN A 655 3.66 28.27 15.14
CA ASN A 655 2.97 28.85 13.97
C ASN A 655 1.47 28.53 13.84
N LEU A 656 0.84 27.79 14.77
CA LEU A 656 -0.59 27.49 14.68
C LEU A 656 -1.48 28.75 14.77
N LEU A 657 -1.08 29.73 15.58
CA LEU A 657 -1.74 31.05 15.61
C LEU A 657 -1.57 31.81 14.29
N GLU A 658 -0.40 31.72 13.67
CA GLU A 658 -0.11 32.35 12.37
C GLU A 658 -0.97 31.72 11.26
N LEU A 659 -1.06 30.39 11.22
CA LEU A 659 -1.96 29.68 10.31
C LEU A 659 -3.41 30.09 10.55
N SER A 660 -3.86 30.16 11.80
CA SER A 660 -5.23 30.57 12.12
C SER A 660 -5.54 32.00 11.66
N LYS A 661 -4.59 32.93 11.81
CA LYS A 661 -4.71 34.30 11.28
C LYS A 661 -4.78 34.31 9.77
N TYR A 662 -3.89 33.59 9.10
CA TYR A 662 -3.90 33.44 7.64
C TYR A 662 -5.25 32.92 7.15
N VAL A 663 -5.74 31.81 7.70
CA VAL A 663 -7.03 31.20 7.34
C VAL A 663 -8.19 32.17 7.60
N PHE A 664 -8.16 32.89 8.72
CA PHE A 664 -9.17 33.90 9.02
C PHE A 664 -9.18 35.00 7.96
N ASP A 665 -8.01 35.55 7.61
CA ASP A 665 -7.89 36.67 6.67
C ASP A 665 -8.20 36.27 5.21
N THR A 666 -7.86 35.04 4.80
CA THR A 666 -8.12 34.55 3.44
C THR A 666 -9.55 34.08 3.23
N ILE A 667 -10.20 33.47 4.24
CA ILE A 667 -11.53 32.87 4.09
C ILE A 667 -12.64 33.68 4.75
N PHE A 668 -12.48 34.07 6.02
CA PHE A 668 -13.58 34.58 6.84
C PHE A 668 -13.63 36.11 6.92
N ASN A 669 -12.50 36.79 6.73
CA ASN A 669 -12.38 38.25 6.72
C ASN A 669 -12.59 38.83 5.31
N LYS A 670 -13.64 38.35 4.62
CA LYS A 670 -14.01 38.77 3.28
C LYS A 670 -15.44 39.28 3.27
N ASP A 671 -15.76 40.20 2.36
CA ASP A 671 -17.13 40.68 2.18
C ASP A 671 -18.09 39.55 1.78
N LYS A 672 -17.59 38.60 0.98
CA LYS A 672 -18.28 37.38 0.57
C LYS A 672 -17.39 36.18 0.84
N ILE A 673 -17.82 35.33 1.77
CA ILE A 673 -17.12 34.10 2.12
C ILE A 673 -17.37 33.08 1.01
N TYR A 674 -16.28 32.54 0.45
CA TYR A 674 -16.34 31.58 -0.66
C TYR A 674 -17.32 30.43 -0.33
N PRO A 675 -18.37 30.22 -1.16
CA PRO A 675 -19.41 29.24 -0.88
C PRO A 675 -18.92 27.84 -1.25
N ASN A 676 -18.16 27.22 -0.36
CA ASN A 676 -17.86 25.80 -0.43
C ASN A 676 -17.98 25.24 0.99
N ILE A 677 -18.90 24.28 1.19
CA ILE A 677 -19.30 23.85 2.52
C ILE A 677 -18.20 23.09 3.26
N LEU A 678 -17.40 22.29 2.57
CA LEU A 678 -16.29 21.52 3.15
C LEU A 678 -15.08 22.40 3.44
N LEU A 679 -14.72 23.30 2.52
CA LEU A 679 -13.66 24.29 2.74
C LEU A 679 -13.94 25.11 4.00
N ARG A 680 -15.17 25.61 4.15
CA ARG A 680 -15.60 26.37 5.33
C ARG A 680 -15.49 25.55 6.61
N ASP A 681 -15.83 24.26 6.57
CA ASP A 681 -15.72 23.34 7.70
C ASP A 681 -14.26 23.13 8.12
N TYR A 682 -13.39 22.79 7.17
CA TYR A 682 -11.96 22.59 7.45
C TYR A 682 -11.27 23.87 7.93
N ALA A 683 -11.53 25.01 7.27
CA ALA A 683 -10.98 26.31 7.66
C ALA A 683 -11.42 26.72 9.07
N ARG A 684 -12.70 26.49 9.41
CA ARG A 684 -13.22 26.72 10.76
C ARG A 684 -12.57 25.78 11.77
N GLY A 685 -12.43 24.50 11.43
CA GLY A 685 -11.83 23.47 12.27
C GLY A 685 -10.41 23.83 12.72
N ILE A 686 -9.58 24.39 11.83
CA ILE A 686 -8.22 24.86 12.17
C ILE A 686 -8.24 25.92 13.29
N ILE A 687 -9.14 26.91 13.17
CA ILE A 687 -9.23 28.01 14.14
C ILE A 687 -9.86 27.52 15.46
N GLU A 688 -10.89 26.69 15.39
CA GLU A 688 -11.53 26.14 16.60
C GLU A 688 -10.61 25.18 17.37
N TYR A 689 -9.77 24.40 16.68
CA TYR A 689 -8.77 23.56 17.32
C TYR A 689 -7.70 24.41 18.03
N THR A 690 -7.27 25.51 17.39
CA THR A 690 -6.34 26.49 18.00
C THR A 690 -6.93 27.08 19.29
N SER A 691 -8.22 27.44 19.25
CA SER A 691 -8.94 27.90 20.45
C SER A 691 -9.06 26.80 21.52
N TYR A 692 -9.27 25.55 21.12
CA TYR A 692 -9.38 24.41 22.04
C TYR A 692 -8.08 24.15 22.80
N LEU A 693 -6.92 24.32 22.15
CA LEU A 693 -5.61 24.21 22.77
C LEU A 693 -5.28 25.35 23.76
N GLY A 694 -6.18 26.32 23.93
CA GLY A 694 -5.99 27.46 24.83
C GLY A 694 -5.08 28.55 24.28
N ILE A 695 -4.76 28.52 22.97
CA ILE A 695 -3.97 29.56 22.31
C ILE A 695 -4.86 30.79 22.12
N LYS A 696 -4.41 31.95 22.61
CA LYS A 696 -5.17 33.20 22.55
C LYS A 696 -5.27 33.71 21.10
N ILE A 697 -6.50 33.84 20.61
CA ILE A 697 -6.85 34.41 19.31
C ILE A 697 -7.23 35.88 19.49
N ASP A 698 -6.77 36.75 18.58
CA ASP A 698 -6.95 38.21 18.61
C ASP A 698 -8.00 38.74 17.62
N PHE A 699 -8.69 37.84 16.90
CA PHE A 699 -9.78 38.16 16.00
C PHE A 699 -11.12 37.52 16.44
N ASP A 700 -12.22 37.99 15.87
CA ASP A 700 -13.57 37.59 16.27
C ASP A 700 -13.97 36.21 15.74
N ILE A 701 -13.91 35.20 16.60
CA ILE A 701 -14.31 33.80 16.34
C ILE A 701 -15.81 33.68 16.03
N THR A 702 -16.65 34.67 16.30
CA THR A 702 -18.07 34.56 15.91
C THR A 702 -18.27 34.63 14.39
N LYS A 703 -17.33 35.26 13.66
CA LYS A 703 -17.37 35.36 12.18
C LYS A 703 -17.07 34.04 11.46
N ILE A 704 -16.47 33.06 12.14
CA ILE A 704 -16.15 31.74 11.56
C ILE A 704 -17.28 30.73 11.75
N LYS A 705 -18.50 31.18 12.07
CA LYS A 705 -19.65 30.30 12.32
C LYS A 705 -20.79 30.65 11.35
N PRO A 706 -21.51 29.65 10.81
CA PRO A 706 -22.64 29.90 9.94
C PRO A 706 -23.80 30.61 10.67
N PRO A 707 -24.69 31.32 9.93
CA PRO A 707 -24.71 31.45 8.47
C PRO A 707 -23.75 32.51 7.92
N TYR A 708 -23.18 32.26 6.73
CA TYR A 708 -22.17 33.09 6.05
C TYR A 708 -22.75 33.93 4.89
N LYS A 709 -23.89 34.62 5.09
CA LYS A 709 -24.48 35.67 4.21
C LYS A 709 -24.21 35.53 2.69
N SER A 710 -24.24 34.33 2.12
CA SER A 710 -23.94 34.14 0.70
C SER A 710 -25.16 34.43 -0.17
N LEU A 711 -24.92 34.91 -1.39
CA LEU A 711 -26.01 35.25 -2.31
C LEU A 711 -26.77 33.99 -2.74
N PHE A 712 -28.09 34.07 -2.76
CA PHE A 712 -28.97 33.03 -3.28
C PHE A 712 -29.83 33.62 -4.42
N PRO A 713 -29.89 32.97 -5.59
CA PRO A 713 -30.69 33.48 -6.72
C PRO A 713 -32.18 33.35 -6.44
N THR A 714 -32.98 34.19 -7.10
CA THR A 714 -34.44 34.19 -7.00
C THR A 714 -35.13 33.50 -8.18
N LYS A 715 -34.38 33.17 -9.24
CA LYS A 715 -34.86 32.48 -10.43
C LYS A 715 -33.93 31.30 -10.74
N PHE A 716 -34.53 30.18 -11.13
CA PHE A 716 -33.84 28.95 -11.50
C PHE A 716 -34.27 28.53 -12.90
N PRO A 717 -33.37 27.93 -13.70
CA PRO A 717 -33.73 27.44 -15.01
C PRO A 717 -34.69 26.24 -14.94
N THR A 718 -35.61 26.14 -15.91
CA THR A 718 -36.50 24.97 -16.05
C THR A 718 -35.80 23.81 -16.75
N ASN A 719 -36.40 22.62 -16.68
CA ASN A 719 -35.87 21.45 -17.40
C ASN A 719 -35.82 21.68 -18.91
N GLU A 720 -36.82 22.35 -19.47
CA GLU A 720 -36.90 22.68 -20.89
C GLU A 720 -35.78 23.65 -21.28
N GLU A 721 -35.49 24.65 -20.45
CA GLU A 721 -34.38 25.59 -20.69
C GLU A 721 -33.02 24.89 -20.63
N ILE A 722 -32.82 23.98 -19.66
CA ILE A 722 -31.60 23.17 -19.56
C ILE A 722 -31.44 22.24 -20.75
N ASP A 723 -32.50 21.55 -21.16
CA ASP A 723 -32.47 20.63 -22.32
C ASP A 723 -32.20 21.38 -23.62
N GLN A 724 -32.84 22.53 -23.82
CA GLN A 724 -32.59 23.37 -25.01
C GLN A 724 -31.16 23.88 -25.09
N LYS A 725 -30.54 24.20 -23.95
CA LYS A 725 -29.16 24.71 -23.92
C LYS A 725 -28.12 23.60 -24.07
N TYR A 726 -28.31 22.45 -23.42
CA TYR A 726 -27.22 21.50 -23.16
C TYR A 726 -27.47 20.06 -23.62
N LYS A 727 -28.67 19.69 -24.05
CA LYS A 727 -28.95 18.30 -24.43
C LYS A 727 -28.69 18.09 -25.92
N PHE A 728 -27.89 17.09 -26.25
CA PHE A 728 -27.72 16.61 -27.62
C PHE A 728 -28.81 15.58 -27.97
N ASP A 729 -29.32 15.60 -29.20
CA ASP A 729 -30.21 14.58 -29.72
C ASP A 729 -29.40 13.35 -30.16
N TYR A 730 -29.71 12.18 -29.59
CA TYR A 730 -29.07 10.91 -29.95
C TYR A 730 -29.38 10.45 -31.38
N ASN A 731 -30.44 11.00 -32.00
CA ASN A 731 -30.81 10.68 -33.38
C ASN A 731 -30.23 11.64 -34.41
N ASP A 732 -29.48 12.65 -33.97
CA ASP A 732 -28.79 13.58 -34.86
C ASP A 732 -27.72 12.79 -35.68
N PRO A 733 -27.73 12.86 -37.02
CA PRO A 733 -26.73 12.20 -37.85
C PRO A 733 -25.28 12.62 -37.54
N ASP A 734 -25.09 13.85 -37.02
CA ASP A 734 -23.79 14.39 -36.62
C ASP A 734 -23.45 14.10 -35.14
N PHE A 735 -24.25 13.28 -34.45
CA PHE A 735 -23.98 12.89 -33.07
C PHE A 735 -22.68 12.09 -32.97
N LYS A 736 -21.68 12.67 -32.29
CA LYS A 736 -20.44 12.00 -31.97
C LYS A 736 -20.61 11.22 -30.66
N ASN A 737 -20.02 10.02 -30.57
CA ASN A 737 -20.19 9.14 -29.41
C ASN A 737 -19.84 9.83 -28.07
N TYR A 738 -18.83 10.68 -28.05
CA TYR A 738 -18.42 11.42 -26.85
C TYR A 738 -19.38 12.55 -26.43
N PHE A 739 -20.34 12.97 -27.29
CA PHE A 739 -21.41 13.91 -26.90
C PHE A 739 -22.35 13.33 -25.83
N TRP A 740 -22.37 12.00 -25.69
CA TRP A 740 -23.05 11.31 -24.60
C TRP A 740 -22.62 11.82 -23.22
N SER A 741 -21.35 12.22 -23.07
CA SER A 741 -20.77 12.66 -21.79
C SER A 741 -21.48 13.89 -21.22
N GLN A 742 -21.90 14.81 -22.10
CA GLN A 742 -22.69 15.98 -21.71
C GLN A 742 -24.10 15.58 -21.27
N ASN A 743 -24.79 14.76 -22.06
CA ASN A 743 -26.13 14.23 -21.71
C ASN A 743 -26.11 13.44 -20.40
N SER A 744 -24.99 12.76 -20.09
CA SER A 744 -24.77 12.02 -18.86
C SER A 744 -24.71 12.91 -17.62
N ILE A 745 -24.26 14.16 -17.74
CA ILE A 745 -24.33 15.13 -16.64
C ILE A 745 -25.80 15.45 -16.32
N LEU A 746 -26.62 15.72 -17.34
CA LEU A 746 -28.03 16.05 -17.18
C LEU A 746 -28.80 14.89 -16.52
N SER A 747 -28.61 13.67 -17.02
CA SER A 747 -29.27 12.50 -16.44
C SER A 747 -28.76 12.18 -15.04
N SER A 748 -27.45 12.30 -14.79
CA SER A 748 -26.87 12.04 -13.47
C SER A 748 -27.35 13.04 -12.41
N MET A 749 -27.63 14.29 -12.78
CA MET A 749 -28.14 15.32 -11.87
C MET A 749 -29.65 15.19 -11.60
N THR A 750 -30.37 14.34 -12.33
CA THR A 750 -31.82 14.22 -12.20
C THR A 750 -32.19 13.65 -10.83
N THR A 751 -32.97 14.41 -10.06
CA THR A 751 -33.54 14.06 -8.74
C THR A 751 -34.72 13.08 -8.89
N GLU A 752 -35.25 12.56 -7.78
CA GLU A 752 -36.28 11.50 -7.79
C GLU A 752 -37.49 11.82 -8.70
N TYR A 753 -37.96 13.06 -8.68
CA TYR A 753 -39.11 13.53 -9.47
C TYR A 753 -38.78 14.65 -10.46
N GLY A 754 -37.50 15.03 -10.57
CA GLY A 754 -37.08 16.21 -11.32
C GLY A 754 -37.42 16.17 -12.81
N ARG A 755 -37.64 14.99 -13.39
CA ARG A 755 -38.02 14.82 -14.81
C ARG A 755 -39.21 13.86 -14.99
N GLY A 756 -40.11 13.82 -14.01
CA GLY A 756 -41.28 12.93 -14.00
C GLY A 756 -41.10 11.71 -13.10
N THR A 757 -42.03 10.75 -13.19
CA THR A 757 -42.04 9.57 -12.30
C THR A 757 -41.12 8.46 -12.81
N GLY A 758 -40.00 8.24 -12.10
CA GLY A 758 -39.02 7.21 -12.42
C GLY A 758 -37.99 7.65 -13.47
N GLY A 759 -36.71 7.31 -13.26
CA GLY A 759 -35.61 7.70 -14.16
C GLY A 759 -34.60 8.71 -13.59
N TYR A 760 -34.47 8.79 -12.26
CA TYR A 760 -33.47 9.63 -11.58
C TYR A 760 -32.02 9.14 -11.79
N GLY A 761 -31.06 10.05 -11.62
CA GLY A 761 -29.63 9.73 -11.54
C GLY A 761 -29.22 9.42 -10.10
N ASP A 762 -28.30 8.46 -9.91
CA ASP A 762 -27.84 8.07 -8.56
C ASP A 762 -27.24 9.26 -7.79
N PHE A 763 -26.49 10.15 -8.47
CA PHE A 763 -25.98 11.38 -7.85
C PHE A 763 -27.09 12.36 -7.49
N GLY A 764 -28.02 12.61 -8.42
CA GLY A 764 -29.15 13.52 -8.21
C GLY A 764 -30.01 13.11 -7.02
N ARG A 765 -30.34 11.82 -6.89
CA ARG A 765 -31.18 11.31 -5.80
C ARG A 765 -30.43 11.07 -4.49
N TYR A 766 -29.40 10.23 -4.52
CA TYR A 766 -28.78 9.72 -3.29
C TYR A 766 -27.71 10.64 -2.71
N THR A 767 -27.22 11.62 -3.48
CA THR A 767 -26.23 12.61 -3.00
C THR A 767 -26.83 14.00 -2.93
N PHE A 768 -27.27 14.55 -4.06
CA PHE A 768 -27.71 15.95 -4.15
C PHE A 768 -29.03 16.20 -3.41
N GLU A 769 -30.09 15.48 -3.77
CA GLU A 769 -31.41 15.59 -3.13
C GLU A 769 -31.37 15.13 -1.66
N SER A 770 -30.67 14.03 -1.39
CA SER A 770 -30.50 13.50 -0.03
C SER A 770 -29.98 14.56 0.95
N ALA A 771 -28.93 15.31 0.57
CA ALA A 771 -28.37 16.37 1.41
C ALA A 771 -29.28 17.61 1.55
N LEU A 772 -30.26 17.77 0.65
CA LEU A 772 -31.22 18.87 0.66
C LEU A 772 -32.53 18.54 1.41
N ARG A 773 -32.76 17.27 1.74
CA ARG A 773 -34.04 16.73 2.25
C ARG A 773 -34.59 17.47 3.47
N ASP A 774 -33.72 17.80 4.42
CA ASP A 774 -34.13 18.39 5.70
C ASP A 774 -34.13 19.94 5.69
N TRP A 775 -33.80 20.57 4.56
CA TRP A 775 -33.87 22.01 4.42
C TRP A 775 -35.29 22.46 4.08
N SER A 776 -35.78 23.48 4.78
CA SER A 776 -37.11 24.05 4.50
C SER A 776 -37.08 24.96 3.28
N ASP A 777 -38.20 25.02 2.56
CA ASP A 777 -38.42 25.98 1.47
C ASP A 777 -37.42 25.85 0.30
N VAL A 778 -36.84 24.67 0.12
CA VAL A 778 -35.92 24.32 -0.97
C VAL A 778 -36.61 23.36 -1.94
N ASN A 779 -36.43 23.60 -3.24
CA ASN A 779 -36.83 22.67 -4.30
C ASN A 779 -35.56 22.02 -4.90
N PRO A 780 -35.28 20.74 -4.61
CA PRO A 780 -34.10 20.04 -5.12
C PRO A 780 -33.99 20.03 -6.65
N ASP A 781 -35.12 19.96 -7.37
CA ASP A 781 -35.14 19.90 -8.83
C ASP A 781 -34.67 21.22 -9.45
N GLN A 782 -35.18 22.34 -8.93
CA GLN A 782 -34.76 23.68 -9.36
C GLN A 782 -33.28 23.94 -9.05
N LEU A 783 -32.81 23.50 -7.88
CA LEU A 783 -31.39 23.61 -7.52
C LEU A 783 -30.50 22.69 -8.36
N SER A 784 -31.00 21.52 -8.75
CA SER A 784 -30.27 20.62 -9.65
C SER A 784 -30.08 21.25 -11.03
N ASN A 785 -31.11 21.89 -11.60
CA ASN A 785 -30.97 22.62 -12.87
C ASN A 785 -30.00 23.80 -12.76
N TRP A 786 -30.00 24.51 -11.64
CA TRP A 786 -29.00 25.54 -11.39
C TRP A 786 -27.58 24.98 -11.22
N ALA A 787 -27.42 23.80 -10.61
CA ALA A 787 -26.15 23.10 -10.55
C ALA A 787 -25.64 22.75 -11.95
N ILE A 788 -26.52 22.30 -12.85
CA ILE A 788 -26.18 22.03 -14.25
C ILE A 788 -25.68 23.31 -14.93
N GLU A 789 -26.38 24.43 -14.77
CA GLU A 789 -25.93 25.71 -15.32
C GLU A 789 -24.55 26.12 -14.75
N LYS A 790 -24.31 25.92 -13.45
CA LYS A 790 -23.01 26.16 -12.82
C LYS A 790 -21.89 25.29 -13.38
N ILE A 791 -22.15 24.02 -13.69
CA ILE A 791 -21.16 23.11 -14.28
C ILE A 791 -20.65 23.64 -15.61
N PHE A 792 -21.54 24.14 -16.47
CA PHE A 792 -21.15 24.70 -17.76
C PHE A 792 -20.54 26.11 -17.62
N GLU A 793 -21.00 26.93 -16.66
CA GLU A 793 -20.35 28.22 -16.33
C GLU A 793 -18.91 28.05 -15.82
N LEU A 794 -18.62 26.96 -15.11
CA LEU A 794 -17.26 26.58 -14.69
C LEU A 794 -16.37 26.16 -15.87
N GLY A 795 -16.97 25.90 -17.04
CA GLY A 795 -16.27 25.63 -18.29
C GLY A 795 -16.21 24.16 -18.69
N TYR A 796 -17.09 23.28 -18.19
CA TYR A 796 -17.20 21.94 -18.77
C TYR A 796 -17.55 22.06 -20.26
N ASP A 797 -16.79 21.38 -21.10
CA ASP A 797 -16.92 21.43 -22.55
C ASP A 797 -16.76 20.02 -23.11
N VAL A 798 -17.80 19.52 -23.78
CA VAL A 798 -17.81 18.16 -24.31
C VAL A 798 -16.75 17.92 -25.38
N GLU A 799 -16.34 18.96 -26.11
CA GLU A 799 -15.27 18.87 -27.10
C GLU A 799 -13.89 18.73 -26.43
N LYS A 800 -13.74 19.19 -25.18
CA LYS A 800 -12.51 19.05 -24.40
C LYS A 800 -12.49 17.81 -23.52
N HIS A 801 -13.61 17.49 -22.88
CA HIS A 801 -13.70 16.51 -21.79
C HIS A 801 -14.41 15.21 -22.21
N GLY A 802 -15.23 15.27 -23.26
CA GLY A 802 -16.16 14.20 -23.62
C GLY A 802 -15.48 12.87 -23.92
N GLU A 803 -14.34 12.88 -24.60
CA GLU A 803 -13.58 11.67 -24.97
C GLU A 803 -13.05 10.93 -23.72
N PHE A 804 -12.49 11.65 -22.76
CA PHE A 804 -12.06 11.05 -21.50
C PHE A 804 -13.26 10.51 -20.71
N ASP A 805 -14.32 11.31 -20.58
CA ASP A 805 -15.55 10.92 -19.88
C ASP A 805 -16.18 9.66 -20.47
N ARG A 806 -16.11 9.51 -21.80
CA ARG A 806 -16.70 8.38 -22.50
C ARG A 806 -15.94 7.06 -22.27
N ARG A 807 -14.63 7.15 -22.02
CA ARG A 807 -13.74 6.02 -21.71
C ARG A 807 -13.92 5.47 -20.29
N GLN A 808 -14.49 6.23 -19.37
CA GLN A 808 -14.68 5.79 -17.98
C GLN A 808 -15.79 4.71 -17.89
N GLU A 809 -15.63 3.76 -16.96
CA GLU A 809 -16.61 2.69 -16.76
C GLU A 809 -17.90 3.18 -16.08
N HIS A 810 -19.03 2.60 -16.50
CA HIS A 810 -20.36 2.97 -16.04
C HIS A 810 -21.00 1.86 -15.20
N GLY A 811 -21.15 2.07 -13.89
CA GLY A 811 -21.86 1.13 -13.03
C GLY A 811 -21.72 1.42 -11.53
N ARG A 812 -22.54 0.76 -10.71
CA ARG A 812 -22.52 0.88 -9.23
C ARG A 812 -21.24 0.33 -8.59
N GLY A 813 -20.44 -0.45 -9.33
CA GLY A 813 -19.15 -1.00 -8.89
C GLY A 813 -17.92 -0.24 -9.40
N SER A 814 -18.06 0.76 -10.28
CA SER A 814 -16.95 1.51 -10.89
C SER A 814 -16.68 2.87 -10.22
N GLY A 815 -17.32 3.15 -9.07
CA GLY A 815 -17.51 4.49 -8.48
C GLY A 815 -16.27 5.26 -8.01
N HIS A 816 -15.06 4.76 -8.25
CA HIS A 816 -13.82 5.37 -7.78
C HIS A 816 -12.98 6.00 -8.92
N ASN A 817 -13.26 5.62 -10.18
CA ASN A 817 -12.72 6.27 -11.38
C ASN A 817 -13.82 7.17 -11.98
N GLU A 818 -13.86 8.43 -11.55
CA GLU A 818 -14.94 9.33 -11.97
C GLU A 818 -14.63 10.04 -13.31
N ARG A 819 -15.71 10.39 -14.02
CA ARG A 819 -15.68 11.33 -15.16
C ARG A 819 -15.24 12.73 -14.72
N ILE A 820 -14.64 13.51 -15.61
CA ILE A 820 -14.41 14.95 -15.39
C ILE A 820 -15.74 15.65 -15.13
N GLY A 821 -16.81 15.30 -15.85
CA GLY A 821 -18.15 15.84 -15.57
C GLY A 821 -18.61 15.63 -14.12
N LYS A 822 -18.21 14.52 -13.48
CA LYS A 822 -18.52 14.23 -12.08
C LYS A 822 -17.75 15.11 -11.10
N LYS A 823 -16.49 15.44 -11.37
CA LYS A 823 -15.73 16.47 -10.63
C LYS A 823 -16.50 17.78 -10.60
N TYR A 824 -17.00 18.24 -11.75
CA TYR A 824 -17.76 19.49 -11.84
C TYR A 824 -19.11 19.42 -11.09
N GLN A 825 -19.78 18.26 -11.10
CA GLN A 825 -21.00 18.03 -10.31
C GLN A 825 -20.75 18.19 -8.80
N TRP A 826 -19.65 17.62 -8.28
CA TRP A 826 -19.27 17.77 -6.87
C TRP A 826 -18.96 19.22 -6.51
N ILE A 827 -18.23 19.95 -7.36
CA ILE A 827 -17.93 21.38 -7.17
C ILE A 827 -19.23 22.18 -7.05
N ALA A 828 -20.16 22.00 -8.00
CA ALA A 828 -21.44 22.70 -7.99
C ALA A 828 -22.32 22.31 -6.78
N PHE A 829 -22.30 21.03 -6.39
CA PHE A 829 -23.04 20.54 -5.22
C PHE A 829 -22.58 21.20 -3.92
N TYR A 830 -21.28 21.19 -3.62
CA TYR A 830 -20.76 21.79 -2.39
C TYR A 830 -20.95 23.31 -2.38
N GLU A 831 -20.96 23.96 -3.53
CA GLU A 831 -21.30 25.37 -3.64
C GLU A 831 -22.77 25.65 -3.31
N ILE A 832 -23.68 24.92 -3.94
CA ILE A 832 -25.12 25.12 -3.73
C ILE A 832 -25.50 24.80 -2.29
N LEU A 833 -25.00 23.70 -1.72
CA LEU A 833 -25.29 23.33 -0.34
C LEU A 833 -24.77 24.37 0.65
N ALA A 834 -23.60 24.97 0.41
CA ALA A 834 -23.08 26.07 1.22
C ALA A 834 -24.04 27.28 1.19
N ARG A 835 -24.58 27.61 0.02
CA ARG A 835 -25.53 28.72 -0.15
C ARG A 835 -26.89 28.43 0.47
N VAL A 836 -27.36 27.18 0.37
CA VAL A 836 -28.57 26.74 1.06
C VAL A 836 -28.40 26.89 2.58
N SER A 837 -27.24 26.47 3.11
CA SER A 837 -26.96 26.52 4.55
C SER A 837 -26.93 27.93 5.15
N ASP A 838 -26.69 28.95 4.31
CA ASP A 838 -26.67 30.35 4.73
C ASP A 838 -28.04 31.02 4.67
N ASN A 839 -28.97 30.50 3.87
CA ASN A 839 -30.21 31.19 3.50
C ASN A 839 -31.49 30.49 3.98
N PHE A 840 -31.42 29.18 4.26
CA PHE A 840 -32.60 28.37 4.62
C PHE A 840 -32.48 27.78 6.02
N LYS A 841 -33.62 27.38 6.59
CA LYS A 841 -33.66 26.75 7.92
C LYS A 841 -33.55 25.23 7.79
N LEU A 842 -32.80 24.63 8.69
CA LEU A 842 -32.68 23.18 8.79
C LEU A 842 -33.75 22.64 9.74
N LYS A 843 -34.56 21.68 9.30
CA LYS A 843 -35.54 21.00 10.16
C LYS A 843 -34.82 20.20 11.24
N ASN A 844 -35.43 20.08 12.42
CA ASN A 844 -34.87 19.30 13.51
C ASN A 844 -35.14 17.80 13.27
N PRO A 845 -34.12 16.97 12.93
CA PRO A 845 -34.33 15.53 12.75
C PRO A 845 -34.75 14.84 14.06
N ALA A 846 -34.48 15.46 15.20
CA ALA A 846 -34.87 14.96 16.52
C ALA A 846 -36.34 15.25 16.89
N SER A 847 -37.03 16.12 16.15
CA SER A 847 -38.40 16.51 16.48
C SER A 847 -39.42 15.75 15.63
N ARG A 848 -40.49 15.29 16.28
CA ARG A 848 -41.68 14.75 15.61
C ARG A 848 -42.63 15.85 15.12
N ARG A 849 -42.30 17.13 15.35
CA ARG A 849 -43.13 18.28 14.94
C ARG A 849 -42.59 18.85 13.63
N GLU A 850 -43.46 18.96 12.62
CA GLU A 850 -43.10 19.37 11.25
C GLU A 850 -42.52 20.80 11.12
N ASN A 851 -42.54 21.61 12.19
CA ASN A 851 -42.14 23.02 12.19
C ASN A 851 -41.06 23.39 13.22
N GLU A 852 -40.29 22.41 13.70
CA GLU A 852 -39.16 22.67 14.60
C GLU A 852 -37.86 22.74 13.81
N TYR A 853 -37.11 23.83 13.96
CA TYR A 853 -35.88 24.09 13.21
C TYR A 853 -34.67 24.13 14.15
N VAL A 854 -33.53 23.65 13.65
CA VAL A 854 -32.23 23.73 14.32
C VAL A 854 -31.29 24.66 13.57
N LYS A 855 -30.31 25.21 14.31
CA LYS A 855 -29.25 25.99 13.68
C LYS A 855 -28.26 25.03 13.00
N PHE A 856 -28.03 25.23 11.71
CA PHE A 856 -26.96 24.53 11.01
C PHE A 856 -25.62 24.77 11.70
N SER A 857 -24.91 23.68 12.01
CA SER A 857 -23.68 23.73 12.80
C SER A 857 -22.44 23.24 12.04
N GLY A 858 -22.61 22.48 10.97
CA GLY A 858 -21.53 22.01 10.09
C GLY A 858 -21.98 20.80 9.25
N PRO A 859 -21.16 20.37 8.28
CA PRO A 859 -21.53 19.40 7.24
C PRO A 859 -21.66 17.94 7.72
N TRP A 860 -21.38 17.64 8.98
CA TRP A 860 -21.66 16.32 9.57
C TRP A 860 -23.17 16.02 9.63
N GLU A 861 -24.02 17.03 9.54
CA GLU A 861 -25.47 16.93 9.34
C GLU A 861 -25.80 17.88 8.17
N PRO A 862 -25.92 17.37 6.93
CA PRO A 862 -26.53 16.08 6.56
C PRO A 862 -25.53 14.99 6.10
N TYR A 863 -24.37 14.88 6.75
CA TYR A 863 -23.32 13.89 6.46
C TYR A 863 -22.76 13.96 5.02
N VAL A 864 -22.09 15.07 4.68
CA VAL A 864 -21.48 15.29 3.35
C VAL A 864 -19.96 15.32 3.34
N ARG A 865 -19.33 14.98 4.48
CA ARG A 865 -17.87 14.84 4.60
C ARG A 865 -17.44 13.55 3.91
N ASP A 866 -16.56 13.64 2.91
CA ASP A 866 -16.24 12.51 2.03
C ASP A 866 -14.87 11.84 2.30
N PHE A 867 -14.07 12.37 3.23
CA PHE A 867 -12.75 11.85 3.61
C PHE A 867 -12.34 12.36 5.00
N ASP A 868 -11.74 11.50 5.83
CA ASP A 868 -11.24 11.88 7.16
C ASP A 868 -9.77 12.37 7.11
N PRO A 869 -9.46 13.67 7.20
CA PRO A 869 -8.06 14.14 7.15
C PRO A 869 -7.26 13.87 8.43
N SER A 870 -7.88 13.41 9.51
CA SER A 870 -7.25 13.28 10.82
C SER A 870 -6.50 11.96 11.03
N THR A 871 -6.79 10.94 10.22
CA THR A 871 -6.20 9.60 10.30
C THR A 871 -5.30 9.29 9.09
N LEU A 872 -4.21 8.54 9.30
CA LEU A 872 -3.38 7.96 8.23
C LEU A 872 -3.58 6.45 8.08
N LEU A 873 -4.47 5.83 8.85
CA LEU A 873 -4.82 4.42 8.72
C LEU A 873 -5.47 4.14 7.35
N THR A 874 -5.03 3.09 6.65
CA THR A 874 -5.71 2.53 5.46
C THR A 874 -6.66 1.41 5.86
N ILE A 875 -6.31 0.64 6.89
CA ILE A 875 -7.05 -0.52 7.34
C ILE A 875 -6.82 -0.75 8.84
N THR A 876 -7.77 -1.40 9.48
CA THR A 876 -7.59 -2.01 10.80
C THR A 876 -7.43 -3.52 10.64
N LYS A 877 -6.52 -4.15 11.37
CA LYS A 877 -6.31 -5.60 11.36
C LYS A 877 -7.32 -6.36 12.24
N LYS A 878 -8.58 -5.94 12.20
CA LYS A 878 -9.67 -6.62 12.91
C LYS A 878 -9.97 -7.96 12.24
N GLU A 879 -10.03 -9.01 13.03
CA GLU A 879 -10.45 -10.33 12.56
C GLU A 879 -11.98 -10.39 12.49
N ARG A 880 -12.52 -10.77 11.33
CA ARG A 880 -13.96 -10.97 11.12
C ARG A 880 -14.21 -12.47 10.89
N PHE A 881 -14.95 -13.12 11.77
CA PHE A 881 -15.52 -14.48 11.54
C PHE A 881 -14.53 -15.63 11.24
N GLU A 882 -13.24 -15.46 11.58
CA GLU A 882 -12.20 -16.49 11.48
C GLU A 882 -11.66 -16.90 12.86
N SER A 883 -10.87 -17.97 12.93
CA SER A 883 -10.22 -18.41 14.17
C SER A 883 -9.35 -17.30 14.74
N ILE A 884 -9.77 -16.70 15.87
CA ILE A 884 -9.07 -15.60 16.53
C ILE A 884 -7.59 -15.93 16.71
N THR A 885 -6.70 -15.02 16.27
CA THR A 885 -5.25 -15.19 16.45
C THR A 885 -4.90 -15.19 17.93
N LYS A 886 -4.08 -16.17 18.34
CA LYS A 886 -3.54 -16.22 19.71
C LYS A 886 -2.57 -15.06 19.92
N ASN A 887 -2.90 -14.18 20.86
CA ASN A 887 -2.07 -13.04 21.26
C ASN A 887 -1.94 -12.99 22.79
N TRP A 888 -1.01 -12.20 23.34
CA TRP A 888 -0.86 -12.12 24.80
C TRP A 888 -2.10 -11.54 25.52
N TRP A 889 -2.92 -10.75 24.83
CA TRP A 889 -4.20 -10.22 25.34
C TRP A 889 -5.41 -11.13 25.06
N ILE A 890 -5.30 -12.11 24.16
CA ILE A 890 -6.32 -13.15 23.89
C ILE A 890 -5.57 -14.48 23.72
N ASN A 891 -5.28 -15.16 24.83
CA ASN A 891 -4.51 -16.41 24.82
C ASN A 891 -5.27 -17.62 25.38
N ASN A 892 -6.49 -17.42 25.88
CA ASN A 892 -7.34 -18.49 26.37
C ASN A 892 -8.35 -18.87 25.28
N PHE A 893 -8.49 -20.16 25.00
CA PHE A 893 -9.33 -20.67 23.90
C PHE A 893 -10.14 -21.88 24.38
N PRO A 894 -11.35 -22.08 23.84
CA PRO A 894 -12.12 -23.28 24.13
C PRO A 894 -11.40 -24.54 23.61
N ASN A 895 -11.52 -25.61 24.36
CA ASN A 895 -11.01 -26.94 24.01
C ASN A 895 -12.18 -27.88 23.64
N ASP A 896 -11.87 -29.10 23.18
CA ASP A 896 -12.84 -30.19 23.02
C ASP A 896 -13.95 -30.00 21.95
N TRP A 897 -13.61 -29.41 20.81
CA TRP A 897 -14.49 -29.33 19.64
C TRP A 897 -14.97 -30.70 19.14
N ALA A 898 -14.20 -31.77 19.41
CA ALA A 898 -14.51 -33.15 19.00
C ALA A 898 -15.68 -33.81 19.76
N LEU A 899 -16.20 -33.18 20.82
CA LEU A 899 -17.36 -33.71 21.54
C LEU A 899 -18.62 -33.70 20.66
N ASP A 900 -19.49 -34.68 20.86
CA ASP A 900 -20.84 -34.70 20.28
C ASP A 900 -21.62 -33.41 20.60
N HIS A 901 -22.48 -32.94 19.68
CA HIS A 901 -23.15 -31.63 19.80
C HIS A 901 -23.91 -31.47 21.11
N GLU A 902 -24.68 -32.48 21.53
CA GLU A 902 -25.49 -32.39 22.75
C GLU A 902 -24.60 -32.38 24.01
N LYS A 903 -23.58 -33.24 24.02
CA LYS A 903 -22.60 -33.31 25.13
C LYS A 903 -21.77 -32.03 25.22
N TRP A 904 -21.33 -31.50 24.08
CA TRP A 904 -20.59 -30.26 24.00
C TRP A 904 -21.43 -29.11 24.51
N LEU A 905 -22.67 -28.96 24.03
CA LEU A 905 -23.59 -27.89 24.42
C LEU A 905 -23.86 -27.86 25.92
N LYS A 906 -23.96 -29.03 26.58
CA LYS A 906 -24.21 -29.17 28.02
C LYS A 906 -22.96 -29.12 28.89
N SER A 907 -21.77 -29.33 28.33
CA SER A 907 -20.50 -29.32 29.08
C SER A 907 -20.08 -27.91 29.47
N LYS A 908 -19.57 -27.78 30.70
CA LYS A 908 -18.97 -26.55 31.25
C LYS A 908 -17.44 -26.59 31.33
N ASN A 909 -16.85 -27.78 31.19
CA ASN A 909 -15.40 -27.99 31.39
C ASN A 909 -14.56 -27.38 30.26
N ASN A 910 -15.19 -27.09 29.11
CA ASN A 910 -14.56 -26.54 27.92
C ASN A 910 -14.78 -25.02 27.76
N LEU A 911 -15.27 -24.35 28.80
CA LEU A 911 -15.49 -22.91 28.79
C LEU A 911 -14.23 -22.18 29.26
N PRO A 912 -13.67 -21.26 28.45
CA PRO A 912 -12.58 -20.41 28.89
C PRO A 912 -12.97 -19.56 30.11
N ASP A 913 -12.10 -19.46 31.13
CA ASP A 913 -12.37 -18.59 32.29
C ASP A 913 -12.51 -17.12 31.84
N PRO A 914 -13.69 -16.50 32.04
CA PRO A 914 -13.92 -15.12 31.65
C PRO A 914 -12.94 -14.13 32.29
N LYS A 915 -12.39 -14.42 33.49
CA LYS A 915 -11.42 -13.54 34.17
C LYS A 915 -10.14 -13.32 33.38
N LEU A 916 -9.72 -14.32 32.60
CA LEU A 916 -8.48 -14.27 31.81
C LEU A 916 -8.57 -13.31 30.61
N TYR A 917 -9.78 -12.85 30.25
CA TYR A 917 -9.96 -11.80 29.24
C TYR A 917 -10.13 -10.42 29.86
N LEU A 918 -10.52 -10.35 31.13
CA LEU A 918 -10.71 -9.07 31.84
C LEU A 918 -9.39 -8.45 32.30
N LYS A 919 -8.43 -9.29 32.73
CA LYS A 919 -7.09 -8.89 33.18
C LYS A 919 -6.04 -9.67 32.37
N VAL A 920 -5.20 -8.95 31.63
CA VAL A 920 -4.18 -9.51 30.74
C VAL A 920 -2.81 -8.91 31.03
N SER A 921 -1.74 -9.61 30.65
CA SER A 921 -0.36 -9.22 30.98
C SER A 921 0.56 -9.34 29.77
N GLU A 922 1.36 -8.30 29.56
CA GLU A 922 2.38 -8.23 28.52
C GLU A 922 3.71 -8.86 29.00
N SER A 923 4.61 -9.24 28.08
CA SER A 923 5.92 -9.86 28.36
C SER A 923 6.81 -9.06 29.32
N ASN A 924 6.61 -7.75 29.44
CA ASN A 924 7.33 -6.85 30.35
C ASN A 924 6.65 -6.67 31.73
N ASN A 925 5.71 -7.55 32.10
CA ASN A 925 4.89 -7.46 33.33
C ASN A 925 4.00 -6.20 33.42
N VAL A 926 3.68 -5.55 32.29
CA VAL A 926 2.67 -4.50 32.26
C VAL A 926 1.28 -5.14 32.23
N GLU A 927 0.45 -4.81 33.20
CA GLU A 927 -0.92 -5.33 33.32
C GLU A 927 -1.95 -4.38 32.70
N TRP A 928 -2.95 -4.97 32.05
CA TRP A 928 -4.02 -4.26 31.37
C TRP A 928 -5.39 -4.82 31.75
N PHE A 929 -6.39 -3.95 31.77
CA PHE A 929 -7.79 -4.36 31.80
C PHE A 929 -8.41 -4.26 30.42
N ASN A 930 -9.29 -5.20 30.09
CA ASN A 930 -10.10 -5.14 28.89
C ASN A 930 -11.47 -4.54 29.22
N LEU A 931 -11.77 -3.36 28.68
CA LEU A 931 -13.01 -2.65 28.98
C LEU A 931 -14.19 -3.18 28.15
N VAL A 932 -13.94 -3.64 26.93
CA VAL A 932 -14.95 -4.17 26.02
C VAL A 932 -14.32 -5.23 25.13
N ALA A 933 -14.91 -6.42 25.06
CA ALA A 933 -14.49 -7.49 24.15
C ALA A 933 -15.64 -8.42 23.81
N TYR A 934 -15.65 -8.91 22.57
CA TYR A 934 -16.66 -9.82 22.02
C TYR A 934 -16.05 -11.07 21.37
N PRO A 935 -15.25 -11.89 22.07
CA PRO A 935 -14.61 -13.01 21.42
C PRO A 935 -15.63 -14.08 21.00
N GLN A 936 -15.49 -14.51 19.75
CA GLN A 936 -16.29 -15.53 19.09
C GLN A 936 -15.38 -16.66 18.64
N TRP A 937 -15.77 -17.89 18.96
CA TRP A 937 -15.07 -19.09 18.54
C TRP A 937 -16.04 -20.03 17.86
N GLU A 938 -15.63 -20.53 16.70
CA GLU A 938 -16.39 -21.51 15.94
C GLU A 938 -15.62 -22.82 15.85
N GLU A 939 -16.36 -23.91 15.73
CA GLU A 939 -15.79 -25.21 15.39
C GLU A 939 -14.98 -25.09 14.08
N PRO A 940 -13.71 -25.53 14.08
CA PRO A 940 -12.90 -25.52 12.87
C PRO A 940 -13.58 -26.27 11.72
N GLU A 941 -13.45 -25.75 10.52
CA GLU A 941 -14.08 -26.35 9.34
C GLU A 941 -13.58 -27.76 9.09
N ALA A 942 -14.53 -28.69 8.91
CA ALA A 942 -14.20 -29.99 8.37
C ALA A 942 -13.72 -29.82 6.92
N PHE A 943 -12.52 -30.31 6.63
CA PHE A 943 -11.89 -30.18 5.32
C PHE A 943 -12.83 -30.59 4.17
N GLY A 944 -13.08 -29.66 3.23
CA GLY A 944 -13.89 -29.88 2.04
C GLY A 944 -15.41 -29.82 2.23
N LEU A 945 -15.90 -29.28 3.35
CA LEU A 945 -17.32 -28.96 3.57
C LEU A 945 -17.47 -27.49 3.98
N ASP A 946 -18.37 -26.78 3.31
CA ASP A 946 -18.72 -25.41 3.68
C ASP A 946 -19.50 -25.40 5.01
N LYS A 947 -19.27 -24.43 5.90
CA LYS A 947 -19.96 -24.32 7.20
C LYS A 947 -21.48 -24.24 7.07
N SER A 948 -21.98 -23.77 5.92
CA SER A 948 -23.40 -23.74 5.59
C SER A 948 -23.95 -25.10 5.18
N GLU A 949 -23.15 -26.16 5.10
CA GLU A 949 -23.60 -27.51 4.72
C GLU A 949 -23.80 -28.44 5.92
N TYR A 950 -23.37 -28.07 7.13
CA TYR A 950 -23.52 -28.91 8.32
C TYR A 950 -23.70 -28.10 9.61
N PRO A 951 -24.37 -28.67 10.62
CA PRO A 951 -24.46 -28.05 11.93
C PRO A 951 -23.08 -27.95 12.56
N HIS A 952 -22.69 -26.77 13.05
CA HIS A 952 -21.38 -26.54 13.67
C HIS A 952 -21.51 -25.79 15.00
N LYS A 953 -20.55 -26.00 15.90
CA LYS A 953 -20.55 -25.41 17.25
C LYS A 953 -20.05 -23.97 17.22
N GLU A 954 -20.67 -23.09 17.99
CA GLU A 954 -20.21 -21.71 18.21
C GLU A 954 -20.29 -21.35 19.69
N LEU A 955 -19.25 -20.67 20.18
CA LEU A 955 -19.15 -20.07 21.50
C LEU A 955 -18.92 -18.56 21.35
N LEU A 956 -19.76 -17.76 21.99
CA LEU A 956 -19.70 -16.30 21.99
C LEU A 956 -19.55 -15.81 23.42
N TYR A 957 -18.61 -14.91 23.69
CA TYR A 957 -18.58 -14.10 24.91
C TYR A 957 -18.72 -12.62 24.58
N ASN A 958 -19.23 -11.87 25.56
CA ASN A 958 -19.46 -10.44 25.52
C ASN A 958 -19.13 -9.86 26.90
N PHE A 959 -18.13 -9.00 26.91
CA PHE A 959 -17.62 -8.30 28.07
C PHE A 959 -17.89 -6.80 27.92
N ARG A 960 -18.56 -6.21 28.91
CA ARG A 960 -18.84 -4.77 28.93
C ARG A 960 -18.54 -4.17 30.29
N CYS A 961 -17.57 -3.28 30.35
CA CYS A 961 -17.24 -2.52 31.55
C CYS A 961 -18.18 -1.32 31.73
N TYR A 962 -18.59 -1.07 32.96
CA TYR A 962 -19.25 0.14 33.43
C TYR A 962 -18.53 0.64 34.68
N LEU A 963 -18.47 1.96 34.85
CA LEU A 963 -18.00 2.56 36.10
C LEU A 963 -19.20 2.95 36.95
N ILE A 964 -19.16 2.63 38.23
CA ILE A 964 -20.20 3.01 39.19
C ILE A 964 -19.58 3.66 40.42
N PRO A 965 -20.31 4.53 41.14
CA PRO A 965 -19.91 4.95 42.48
C PRO A 965 -19.67 3.75 43.38
N GLN A 966 -18.60 3.75 44.17
CA GLN A 966 -18.26 2.64 45.08
C GLN A 966 -19.45 2.24 45.98
N LYS A 967 -20.19 3.24 46.46
CA LYS A 967 -21.39 3.07 47.31
C LYS A 967 -22.55 2.32 46.63
N ASP A 968 -22.61 2.31 45.29
CA ASP A 968 -23.68 1.69 44.53
C ASP A 968 -23.37 0.22 44.20
N LEU A 969 -22.13 -0.26 44.46
CA LEU A 969 -21.70 -1.63 44.15
C LEU A 969 -22.55 -2.68 44.85
N GLU A 970 -22.82 -2.52 46.15
CA GLU A 970 -23.64 -3.46 46.91
C GLU A 970 -25.10 -3.45 46.44
N ILE A 971 -25.60 -2.30 45.98
CA ILE A 971 -26.92 -2.21 45.36
C ILE A 971 -26.94 -3.03 44.07
N LEU A 972 -25.96 -2.85 43.19
CA LEU A 972 -25.87 -3.60 41.93
C LEU A 972 -25.70 -5.11 42.17
N LYS A 973 -24.84 -5.52 43.10
CA LYS A 973 -24.69 -6.92 43.53
C LYS A 973 -26.04 -7.51 43.96
N SER A 974 -26.84 -6.76 44.73
CA SER A 974 -28.17 -7.20 45.17
C SER A 974 -29.17 -7.35 44.02
N ILE A 975 -29.14 -6.43 43.04
CA ILE A 975 -30.03 -6.47 41.87
C ILE A 975 -29.68 -7.67 41.00
N VAL A 976 -28.41 -7.84 40.62
CA VAL A 976 -27.97 -8.94 39.74
C VAL A 976 -28.20 -10.32 40.39
N LYS A 977 -28.09 -10.41 41.72
CA LYS A 977 -28.41 -11.64 42.45
C LYS A 977 -29.90 -12.02 42.34
N ASN A 978 -30.80 -11.05 42.33
CA ASN A 978 -32.25 -11.25 42.28
C ASN A 978 -32.79 -11.35 40.85
N ASP A 979 -32.24 -10.57 39.93
CA ASP A 979 -32.68 -10.48 38.53
C ASP A 979 -31.46 -10.28 37.62
N ILE A 980 -30.89 -11.39 37.15
CA ILE A 980 -29.72 -11.37 36.26
C ILE A 980 -30.07 -10.88 34.85
N ASN A 981 -31.35 -10.90 34.47
CA ASN A 981 -31.80 -10.42 33.16
C ASN A 981 -31.87 -8.89 33.09
N PHE A 982 -31.82 -8.21 34.24
CA PHE A 982 -31.60 -6.76 34.31
C PHE A 982 -30.40 -6.31 33.47
N LEU A 983 -29.36 -7.15 33.39
CA LEU A 983 -28.14 -6.87 32.63
C LEU A 983 -28.38 -6.65 31.13
N SER A 984 -29.44 -7.26 30.57
CA SER A 984 -29.80 -7.11 29.15
C SER A 984 -30.46 -5.77 28.83
N ASN A 985 -30.89 -5.00 29.83
CA ASN A 985 -31.56 -3.71 29.67
C ASN A 985 -30.61 -2.51 29.78
N LEU A 986 -29.30 -2.76 29.85
CA LEU A 986 -28.28 -1.72 29.98
C LEU A 986 -27.81 -1.29 28.59
N ASP A 987 -27.82 0.02 28.35
CA ASP A 987 -27.34 0.60 27.09
C ASP A 987 -25.86 0.28 26.87
N THR A 988 -25.48 0.12 25.60
CA THR A 988 -24.11 -0.15 25.20
C THR A 988 -23.32 1.13 25.00
N TYR A 989 -22.03 0.98 24.65
CA TYR A 989 -21.29 2.08 24.02
C TYR A 989 -22.02 2.54 22.76
N ARG A 990 -21.84 3.82 22.43
CA ARG A 990 -22.32 4.41 21.18
C ARG A 990 -21.34 4.13 20.04
N SER A 991 -21.87 4.07 18.82
CA SER A 991 -21.11 4.00 17.57
C SER A 991 -21.29 5.31 16.80
N ARG A 992 -20.20 5.83 16.21
CA ARG A 992 -20.23 7.08 15.44
C ARG A 992 -19.48 6.95 14.13
N TYR A 993 -20.15 7.37 13.05
CA TYR A 993 -19.60 7.41 11.70
C TYR A 993 -19.43 8.82 11.12
N GLU A 994 -20.05 9.82 11.76
CA GLU A 994 -20.10 11.21 11.30
C GLU A 994 -18.94 12.08 11.82
N VAL A 995 -18.13 11.54 12.74
CA VAL A 995 -17.06 12.28 13.45
C VAL A 995 -15.70 11.72 13.07
N PHE A 996 -14.82 12.60 12.59
CA PHE A 996 -13.44 12.26 12.28
C PHE A 996 -12.67 11.74 13.51
N SER A 997 -11.72 10.83 13.32
CA SER A 997 -11.01 10.14 14.39
C SER A 997 -10.42 11.07 15.47
N ARG A 998 -9.74 12.15 15.07
CA ARG A 998 -9.14 13.11 16.02
C ARG A 998 -10.03 14.30 16.38
N GLU A 999 -11.30 14.29 15.97
CA GLU A 999 -12.29 15.28 16.40
C GLU A 999 -12.95 14.93 17.74
N TYR A 1000 -12.76 13.69 18.21
CA TYR A 1000 -13.30 13.22 19.48
C TYR A 1000 -12.88 14.14 20.64
N TYR A 1001 -13.80 14.32 21.59
CA TYR A 1001 -13.65 15.06 22.85
C TYR A 1001 -13.67 16.59 22.77
N TRP A 1002 -13.43 17.20 21.61
CA TRP A 1002 -13.30 18.66 21.52
C TRP A 1002 -14.08 19.34 20.39
N SER A 1003 -14.31 18.66 19.25
CA SER A 1003 -14.84 19.33 18.06
C SER A 1003 -16.33 19.71 18.20
N PRO A 1004 -16.83 20.68 17.40
CA PRO A 1004 -18.26 20.94 17.35
C PRO A 1004 -19.06 19.73 16.82
N ALA A 1005 -18.52 18.96 15.88
CA ALA A 1005 -19.16 17.74 15.38
C ALA A 1005 -19.36 16.73 16.52
N TYR A 1006 -18.32 16.48 17.30
CA TYR A 1006 -18.41 15.58 18.45
C TYR A 1006 -19.43 16.08 19.49
N ARG A 1007 -19.43 17.38 19.80
CA ARG A 1007 -20.40 17.99 20.73
C ARG A 1007 -21.84 17.91 20.21
N HIS A 1008 -22.05 18.06 18.90
CA HIS A 1008 -23.36 17.96 18.26
C HIS A 1008 -24.01 16.60 18.56
N PHE A 1009 -23.27 15.51 18.36
CA PHE A 1009 -23.73 14.15 18.62
C PHE A 1009 -23.64 13.72 20.09
N ASN A 1010 -23.14 14.59 20.97
CA ASN A 1010 -23.03 14.35 22.41
C ASN A 1010 -24.28 14.87 23.16
N ASN A 1011 -25.46 14.45 22.71
CA ASN A 1011 -26.74 14.78 23.34
C ASN A 1011 -27.65 13.54 23.44
N TYR A 1012 -28.71 13.61 24.24
CA TYR A 1012 -29.59 12.47 24.52
C TYR A 1012 -30.23 11.85 23.27
N PHE A 1013 -30.63 12.67 22.27
CA PHE A 1013 -31.27 12.16 21.05
C PHE A 1013 -30.36 11.20 20.29
N TYR A 1014 -29.06 11.48 20.25
CA TYR A 1014 -28.10 10.62 19.60
C TYR A 1014 -27.49 9.57 20.55
N SER A 1015 -27.99 9.37 21.77
CA SER A 1015 -27.36 8.48 22.78
C SER A 1015 -26.00 8.99 23.30
N GLY A 1016 -25.86 10.32 23.43
CA GLY A 1016 -24.63 10.99 23.89
C GLY A 1016 -24.45 11.10 25.41
N ASP A 1017 -25.39 10.61 26.23
CA ASP A 1017 -25.22 10.60 27.68
C ASP A 1017 -24.46 9.35 28.15
N PHE A 1018 -23.16 9.52 28.39
CA PHE A 1018 -22.31 8.47 28.96
C PHE A 1018 -22.61 8.18 30.43
N VAL A 1019 -23.43 9.00 31.09
CA VAL A 1019 -23.78 8.87 32.49
C VAL A 1019 -25.27 8.57 32.62
N GLN A 1020 -25.58 7.32 32.89
CA GLN A 1020 -26.97 6.89 32.97
C GLN A 1020 -27.42 6.72 34.41
N ARG A 1021 -28.68 7.07 34.68
CA ARG A 1021 -29.33 6.76 35.95
C ARG A 1021 -30.40 5.71 35.71
N ILE A 1022 -30.21 4.55 36.31
CA ILE A 1022 -31.12 3.42 36.13
C ILE A 1022 -31.90 3.18 37.42
N VAL A 1023 -33.22 3.14 37.30
CA VAL A 1023 -34.14 2.92 38.42
C VAL A 1023 -34.65 1.49 38.38
N TYR A 1024 -34.37 0.70 39.41
CA TYR A 1024 -34.86 -0.67 39.51
C TYR A 1024 -36.30 -0.68 40.03
N LYS A 1025 -37.26 -0.94 39.11
CA LYS A 1025 -38.71 -0.83 39.32
C LYS A 1025 -39.21 -1.55 40.59
N ASN A 1026 -38.59 -2.67 40.98
CA ASN A 1026 -39.03 -3.48 42.11
C ASN A 1026 -38.51 -2.99 43.49
N SER A 1027 -37.64 -1.97 43.56
CA SER A 1027 -37.03 -1.53 44.84
C SER A 1027 -36.96 -0.02 45.04
N ASN A 1028 -37.35 0.80 44.06
CA ASN A 1028 -37.16 2.25 44.03
C ASN A 1028 -35.69 2.71 44.21
N LYS A 1029 -34.71 1.80 44.16
CA LYS A 1029 -33.28 2.12 44.19
C LYS A 1029 -32.82 2.54 42.80
N SER A 1030 -31.95 3.55 42.74
CA SER A 1030 -31.33 4.00 41.50
C SER A 1030 -29.82 3.86 41.54
N ILE A 1031 -29.22 3.38 40.46
CA ILE A 1031 -27.77 3.29 40.29
C ILE A 1031 -27.32 4.28 39.22
N ARG A 1032 -26.16 4.89 39.42
CA ARG A 1032 -25.48 5.67 38.39
C ARG A 1032 -24.45 4.79 37.69
N LEU A 1033 -24.55 4.69 36.37
CA LEU A 1033 -23.63 3.96 35.50
C LEU A 1033 -22.91 4.92 34.58
N ILE A 1034 -21.64 4.68 34.33
CA ILE A 1034 -20.81 5.46 33.42
C ILE A 1034 -20.22 4.50 32.39
N ILE A 1035 -20.42 4.80 31.11
CA ILE A 1035 -19.91 3.99 30.01
C ILE A 1035 -18.48 4.47 29.69
N PRO A 1036 -17.44 3.61 29.85
CA PRO A 1036 -16.04 4.02 29.72
C PRO A 1036 -15.50 3.96 28.28
N ALA A 1037 -16.25 3.40 27.34
CA ALA A 1037 -15.83 3.16 25.95
C ALA A 1037 -16.85 3.72 24.94
N GLU A 1038 -16.36 4.00 23.74
CA GLU A 1038 -17.10 4.40 22.54
C GLU A 1038 -16.53 3.64 21.34
N PHE A 1039 -17.30 3.52 20.25
CA PHE A 1039 -16.86 2.86 19.03
C PHE A 1039 -16.77 3.87 17.89
N HIS A 1040 -15.57 4.04 17.35
CA HIS A 1040 -15.33 4.82 16.15
C HIS A 1040 -15.53 3.92 14.93
N LEU A 1041 -16.32 4.40 13.97
CA LEU A 1041 -16.55 3.76 12.68
C LEU A 1041 -16.30 4.81 11.60
N TRP A 1042 -15.56 4.48 10.55
CA TRP A 1042 -15.43 5.32 9.37
C TRP A 1042 -15.60 4.42 8.15
N GLU A 1043 -16.83 4.37 7.65
CA GLU A 1043 -17.25 3.50 6.55
C GLU A 1043 -17.56 4.25 5.26
N GLU A 1044 -17.21 5.54 5.19
CA GLU A 1044 -17.51 6.43 4.07
C GLU A 1044 -17.02 5.84 2.72
N PRO A 1045 -17.91 5.40 1.81
CA PRO A 1045 -17.50 4.76 0.56
C PRO A 1045 -16.71 5.69 -0.37
N TYR A 1046 -16.88 7.01 -0.26
CA TYR A 1046 -16.15 7.96 -1.09
C TYR A 1046 -14.70 8.22 -0.63
N ASP A 1047 -14.32 7.82 0.59
CA ASP A 1047 -12.95 7.87 1.08
C ASP A 1047 -12.17 6.65 0.54
N CYS A 1048 -11.40 6.90 -0.52
CA CYS A 1048 -10.63 5.89 -1.24
C CYS A 1048 -9.20 5.74 -0.70
N SER A 1049 -8.89 6.39 0.42
CA SER A 1049 -7.59 6.22 1.10
C SER A 1049 -7.57 5.05 2.07
N LYS A 1050 -8.72 4.39 2.26
CA LYS A 1050 -8.91 3.19 3.09
C LYS A 1050 -9.21 1.95 2.23
N GLU A 1051 -8.74 0.81 2.68
CA GLU A 1051 -8.96 -0.51 2.07
C GLU A 1051 -10.24 -1.17 2.62
N ASP A 1052 -10.62 -0.88 3.86
CA ASP A 1052 -11.84 -1.34 4.52
C ASP A 1052 -12.31 -0.29 5.55
N ALA A 1053 -13.53 -0.41 6.06
CA ALA A 1053 -14.08 0.45 7.10
C ALA A 1053 -13.17 0.46 8.35
N LEU A 1054 -12.70 1.65 8.72
CA LEU A 1054 -11.88 1.84 9.91
C LEU A 1054 -12.79 1.75 11.13
N ALA A 1055 -12.65 0.70 11.92
CA ALA A 1055 -13.52 0.48 13.07
C ALA A 1055 -12.68 0.03 14.26
N TYR A 1056 -12.82 0.69 15.40
CA TYR A 1056 -12.10 0.37 16.63
C TYR A 1056 -12.71 1.06 17.85
N TYR A 1057 -12.44 0.54 19.04
CA TYR A 1057 -12.86 1.17 20.28
C TYR A 1057 -11.96 2.35 20.66
N VAL A 1058 -12.57 3.37 21.25
CA VAL A 1058 -11.90 4.54 21.84
C VAL A 1058 -12.45 4.78 23.25
N PRO A 1059 -11.70 5.43 24.17
CA PRO A 1059 -12.22 5.77 25.50
C PRO A 1059 -13.36 6.79 25.38
N SER A 1060 -14.34 6.74 26.30
CA SER A 1060 -15.37 7.78 26.36
C SER A 1060 -14.80 9.12 26.82
N THR A 1061 -15.51 10.23 26.55
CA THR A 1061 -15.10 11.58 27.04
C THR A 1061 -14.83 11.59 28.54
N TYR A 1062 -15.60 10.83 29.31
CA TYR A 1062 -15.41 10.73 30.75
C TYR A 1062 -14.02 10.18 31.08
N LEU A 1063 -13.67 9.06 30.45
CA LEU A 1063 -12.40 8.38 30.72
C LEU A 1063 -11.20 9.17 30.20
N PHE A 1064 -11.32 9.70 28.97
CA PHE A 1064 -10.30 10.56 28.35
C PHE A 1064 -9.92 11.74 29.25
N ASN A 1065 -10.92 12.47 29.77
CA ASN A 1065 -10.70 13.63 30.64
C ASN A 1065 -10.21 13.23 32.04
N LYS A 1066 -10.71 12.13 32.62
CA LYS A 1066 -10.34 11.76 34.00
C LYS A 1066 -8.94 11.16 34.13
N MET A 1067 -8.40 10.64 33.04
CA MET A 1067 -7.03 10.11 32.98
C MET A 1067 -6.05 11.06 32.30
N ASP A 1068 -6.47 12.30 31.97
CA ASP A 1068 -5.66 13.30 31.26
C ASP A 1068 -5.00 12.73 29.99
N MET A 1069 -5.76 11.95 29.21
CA MET A 1069 -5.27 11.29 28.01
C MET A 1069 -4.96 12.29 26.90
N LYS A 1070 -4.02 11.95 26.03
CA LYS A 1070 -3.73 12.65 24.78
C LYS A 1070 -3.65 11.67 23.62
N PHE A 1071 -3.94 12.13 22.41
CA PHE A 1071 -3.64 11.37 21.20
C PHE A 1071 -2.13 11.22 21.04
N SER A 1072 -1.67 10.03 20.66
CA SER A 1072 -0.28 9.81 20.28
C SER A 1072 0.01 10.24 18.83
N LYS A 1073 1.26 10.12 18.37
CA LYS A 1073 1.63 10.24 16.94
C LYS A 1073 0.92 9.17 16.09
N LYS A 1074 0.76 7.96 16.63
CA LYS A 1074 0.04 6.85 16.00
C LYS A 1074 -1.47 6.97 16.25
N ASP A 1075 -2.27 6.57 15.28
CA ASP A 1075 -3.73 6.72 15.32
C ASP A 1075 -4.38 5.70 16.25
N GLY A 1076 -5.43 6.14 16.94
CA GLY A 1076 -6.19 5.33 17.92
C GLY A 1076 -5.42 4.88 19.17
N ILE A 1077 -4.20 5.38 19.38
CA ILE A 1077 -3.40 5.15 20.60
C ILE A 1077 -3.45 6.39 21.49
N PHE A 1078 -3.74 6.17 22.77
CA PHE A 1078 -3.83 7.21 23.79
C PHE A 1078 -2.68 7.08 24.80
N ILE A 1079 -2.03 8.21 25.05
CA ILE A 1079 -0.85 8.33 25.91
C ILE A 1079 -1.13 9.23 27.12
N ASN A 1080 -0.36 9.05 28.19
CA ASN A 1080 -0.35 9.94 29.33
C ASN A 1080 0.59 11.15 29.11
N ARG A 1081 0.83 11.95 30.17
CA ARG A 1081 1.72 13.12 30.10
C ARG A 1081 3.21 12.80 29.94
N ASN A 1082 3.60 11.55 30.18
CA ASN A 1082 4.96 11.03 30.06
C ASN A 1082 5.16 10.29 28.72
N ASP A 1083 4.23 10.44 27.78
CA ASP A 1083 4.20 9.75 26.49
C ASP A 1083 4.10 8.21 26.57
N GLU A 1084 3.67 7.67 27.71
CA GLU A 1084 3.43 6.23 27.87
C GLU A 1084 2.04 5.85 27.36
N VAL A 1085 1.94 4.74 26.62
CA VAL A 1085 0.66 4.20 26.14
C VAL A 1085 -0.18 3.72 27.32
N ILE A 1086 -1.40 4.22 27.44
CA ILE A 1086 -2.31 3.89 28.55
C ILE A 1086 -3.66 3.34 28.10
N CYS A 1087 -4.06 3.55 26.85
CA CYS A 1087 -5.33 3.03 26.32
C CYS A 1087 -5.25 2.90 24.79
N TYR A 1088 -5.68 1.76 24.23
CA TYR A 1088 -5.78 1.56 22.77
C TYR A 1088 -6.58 0.30 22.42
N ASP A 1089 -6.99 0.18 21.16
CA ASP A 1089 -7.53 -1.04 20.58
C ASP A 1089 -6.42 -1.78 19.79
N PRO A 1090 -6.01 -2.99 20.20
CA PRO A 1090 -4.93 -3.74 19.52
C PRO A 1090 -5.23 -4.09 18.07
N SER A 1091 -6.50 -4.21 17.70
CA SER A 1091 -6.92 -4.57 16.33
C SER A 1091 -6.56 -3.49 15.30
N ILE A 1092 -6.17 -2.29 15.73
CA ILE A 1092 -5.71 -1.24 14.81
C ILE A 1092 -4.44 -1.68 14.07
N TYR A 1093 -3.49 -2.31 14.76
CA TYR A 1093 -2.15 -2.63 14.22
C TYR A 1093 -1.79 -4.11 14.20
N HIS A 1094 -2.58 -4.97 14.88
CA HIS A 1094 -2.32 -6.40 15.02
C HIS A 1094 -3.56 -7.21 14.67
N ASN A 1095 -3.38 -8.38 14.05
CA ASN A 1095 -4.46 -9.34 13.83
C ASN A 1095 -5.06 -9.72 15.17
N SER A 1096 -6.25 -9.22 15.45
CA SER A 1096 -6.92 -9.38 16.74
C SER A 1096 -8.41 -9.07 16.61
N LEU A 1097 -9.18 -9.63 17.53
CA LEU A 1097 -10.50 -9.09 17.89
C LEU A 1097 -10.38 -7.61 18.31
N GLN A 1098 -11.37 -6.81 17.94
CA GLN A 1098 -11.57 -5.46 18.44
C GLN A 1098 -11.88 -5.48 19.94
N CYS A 1099 -11.06 -4.79 20.72
CA CYS A 1099 -11.27 -4.63 22.16
C CYS A 1099 -10.59 -3.37 22.67
N LEU A 1100 -10.99 -2.85 23.83
CA LEU A 1100 -10.35 -1.66 24.40
C LEU A 1100 -9.51 -2.02 25.63
N LEU A 1101 -8.19 -2.00 25.47
CA LEU A 1101 -7.26 -2.23 26.56
C LEU A 1101 -6.94 -0.92 27.29
N ILE A 1102 -6.86 -0.98 28.62
CA ILE A 1102 -6.44 0.15 29.46
C ILE A 1102 -5.43 -0.28 30.53
N ARG A 1103 -4.38 0.52 30.72
CA ARG A 1103 -3.28 0.19 31.64
C ARG A 1103 -3.80 0.18 33.08
N ARG A 1104 -3.54 -0.93 33.79
CA ARG A 1104 -4.18 -1.25 35.08
C ARG A 1104 -3.92 -0.19 36.14
N ASN A 1105 -2.66 0.21 36.31
CA ASN A 1105 -2.24 1.06 37.43
C ASN A 1105 -2.91 2.44 37.37
N GLU A 1106 -2.85 3.08 36.20
CA GLU A 1106 -3.44 4.40 35.95
C GLU A 1106 -4.97 4.36 36.04
N PHE A 1107 -5.59 3.28 35.55
CA PHE A 1107 -7.04 3.10 35.66
C PHE A 1107 -7.50 2.97 37.12
N ILE A 1108 -6.80 2.16 37.93
CA ILE A 1108 -7.10 2.01 39.36
C ILE A 1108 -6.94 3.33 40.11
N GLN A 1109 -5.84 4.06 39.86
CA GLN A 1109 -5.62 5.38 40.47
C GLN A 1109 -6.76 6.35 40.12
N MET A 1110 -7.21 6.36 38.87
CA MET A 1110 -8.35 7.18 38.44
C MET A 1110 -9.64 6.78 39.17
N LEU A 1111 -9.94 5.48 39.29
CA LEU A 1111 -11.13 4.99 39.99
C LEU A 1111 -11.14 5.41 41.46
N GLN A 1112 -10.02 5.19 42.17
CA GLN A 1112 -9.86 5.55 43.58
C GLN A 1112 -10.03 7.06 43.80
N LYS A 1113 -9.37 7.89 42.97
CA LYS A 1113 -9.46 9.36 43.05
C LYS A 1113 -10.88 9.89 42.87
N ASN A 1114 -11.75 9.15 42.16
CA ASN A 1114 -13.11 9.57 41.85
C ASN A 1114 -14.19 8.80 42.65
N ASN A 1115 -13.81 7.98 43.65
CA ASN A 1115 -14.73 7.11 44.42
C ASN A 1115 -15.59 6.19 43.52
N LEU A 1116 -14.96 5.64 42.48
CA LEU A 1116 -15.59 4.72 41.53
C LEU A 1116 -15.03 3.31 41.67
N THR A 1117 -15.78 2.33 41.17
CA THR A 1117 -15.29 0.99 40.84
C THR A 1117 -15.72 0.60 39.44
N ALA A 1118 -14.97 -0.32 38.83
CA ALA A 1118 -15.30 -0.93 37.54
C ALA A 1118 -16.09 -2.22 37.74
N VAL A 1119 -17.12 -2.40 36.92
CA VAL A 1119 -17.97 -3.58 36.89
C VAL A 1119 -18.05 -4.08 35.46
N TRP A 1120 -17.72 -5.34 35.22
CA TRP A 1120 -17.87 -5.99 33.94
C TRP A 1120 -19.10 -6.88 33.93
N LEU A 1121 -19.98 -6.62 32.98
CA LEU A 1121 -21.05 -7.53 32.66
C LEU A 1121 -20.53 -8.59 31.71
N PHE A 1122 -20.86 -9.83 32.03
CA PHE A 1122 -20.51 -10.98 31.22
C PHE A 1122 -21.79 -11.61 30.69
N TRP A 1123 -21.88 -11.70 29.37
CA TRP A 1123 -22.85 -12.53 28.68
C TRP A 1123 -22.10 -13.49 27.76
N GLY A 1124 -22.56 -14.73 27.68
CA GLY A 1124 -22.04 -15.69 26.74
C GLY A 1124 -23.13 -16.59 26.22
N GLU A 1125 -22.92 -17.14 25.04
CA GLU A 1125 -23.83 -18.08 24.40
C GLU A 1125 -23.04 -19.22 23.77
N LYS A 1126 -23.53 -20.43 23.97
CA LYS A 1126 -23.02 -21.64 23.36
C LYS A 1126 -24.15 -22.24 22.55
N ARG A 1127 -23.96 -22.38 21.23
CA ARG A 1127 -25.03 -22.81 20.32
C ARG A 1127 -24.50 -23.68 19.19
N ILE A 1128 -25.42 -24.34 18.49
CA ILE A 1128 -25.15 -25.07 17.26
C ILE A 1128 -25.83 -24.31 16.12
N ILE A 1129 -25.06 -23.88 15.11
CA ILE A 1129 -25.57 -23.15 13.96
C ILE A 1129 -25.84 -24.13 12.82
N SER A 1130 -27.01 -24.04 12.18
CA SER A 1130 -27.38 -24.84 11.00
C SER A 1130 -28.27 -24.02 10.08
N THR A 1131 -27.91 -23.96 8.80
CA THR A 1131 -28.60 -23.24 7.71
C THR A 1131 -29.80 -24.01 7.13
N PHE A 1132 -29.78 -25.34 7.19
CA PHE A 1132 -30.89 -26.18 6.74
C PHE A 1132 -31.89 -26.44 7.86
N SER A 1133 -33.14 -26.04 7.60
CA SER A 1133 -34.31 -26.17 8.46
C SER A 1133 -34.62 -27.62 8.84
N LYS A 1134 -34.06 -28.07 9.96
CA LYS A 1134 -34.73 -28.99 10.89
C LYS A 1134 -34.55 -28.43 12.28
N ASN A 1135 -35.64 -28.23 13.03
CA ASN A 1135 -35.70 -27.66 14.38
C ASN A 1135 -34.90 -28.46 15.47
N GLN A 1136 -33.95 -29.31 15.09
CA GLN A 1136 -33.21 -30.23 15.95
C GLN A 1136 -32.02 -29.60 16.69
N HIS A 1137 -31.58 -28.38 16.31
CA HIS A 1137 -30.36 -27.74 16.86
C HIS A 1137 -30.62 -26.32 17.36
N LEU A 1138 -31.73 -26.10 18.05
CA LEU A 1138 -32.11 -24.77 18.56
C LEU A 1138 -31.87 -24.58 20.06
N ASP A 1139 -31.43 -25.64 20.75
CA ASP A 1139 -31.00 -25.56 22.15
C ASP A 1139 -29.74 -24.71 22.27
N ARG A 1140 -29.63 -23.96 23.36
CA ARG A 1140 -28.43 -23.14 23.66
C ARG A 1140 -28.10 -23.16 25.15
N MET A 1141 -26.83 -22.93 25.48
CA MET A 1141 -26.43 -22.59 26.84
C MET A 1141 -26.13 -21.08 26.90
N GLU A 1142 -26.93 -20.36 27.68
CA GLU A 1142 -26.66 -18.95 28.00
C GLU A 1142 -25.82 -18.86 29.27
N MET A 1143 -24.85 -17.96 29.29
CA MET A 1143 -24.01 -17.66 30.44
C MET A 1143 -24.19 -16.19 30.79
N LYS A 1144 -24.51 -15.89 32.05
CA LYS A 1144 -24.69 -14.50 32.50
C LYS A 1144 -23.99 -14.32 33.84
N GLY A 1145 -23.25 -13.22 33.99
CA GLY A 1145 -22.48 -12.96 35.18
C GLY A 1145 -22.09 -11.50 35.34
N MET A 1146 -21.52 -11.21 36.50
CA MET A 1146 -20.98 -9.91 36.82
C MET A 1146 -19.64 -10.09 37.52
N TYR A 1147 -18.64 -9.37 37.03
CA TYR A 1147 -17.34 -9.19 37.66
C TYR A 1147 -17.19 -7.73 38.08
N TYR A 1148 -16.40 -7.47 39.09
CA TYR A 1148 -16.19 -6.14 39.64
C TYR A 1148 -14.81 -6.03 40.27
N LEU A 1149 -14.30 -4.80 40.34
CA LEU A 1149 -13.03 -4.51 40.95
C LEU A 1149 -13.21 -4.27 42.46
N GLU A 1150 -12.59 -5.10 43.28
CA GLU A 1150 -12.59 -4.97 44.74
C GLU A 1150 -11.20 -5.34 45.27
N ASN A 1151 -10.60 -4.47 46.10
CA ASN A 1151 -9.21 -4.58 46.56
C ASN A 1151 -8.19 -4.71 45.41
N ASN A 1152 -8.37 -3.93 44.33
CA ASN A 1152 -7.51 -3.91 43.14
C ASN A 1152 -7.44 -5.22 42.34
N GLU A 1153 -8.31 -6.19 42.63
CA GLU A 1153 -8.43 -7.46 41.93
C GLU A 1153 -9.84 -7.68 41.38
N VAL A 1154 -9.92 -8.43 40.27
CA VAL A 1154 -11.19 -8.74 39.61
C VAL A 1154 -11.87 -9.91 40.32
N GLN A 1155 -13.01 -9.62 40.94
CA GLN A 1155 -13.84 -10.59 41.66
C GLN A 1155 -15.18 -10.77 40.95
N GLY A 1156 -15.86 -11.89 41.19
CA GLY A 1156 -17.16 -12.17 40.57
C GLY A 1156 -17.30 -13.60 40.06
N SER A 1157 -18.45 -13.86 39.45
CA SER A 1157 -18.84 -15.18 38.95
C SER A 1157 -19.95 -15.07 37.90
N TYR A 1158 -20.20 -16.16 37.19
CA TYR A 1158 -21.32 -16.29 36.27
C TYR A 1158 -22.17 -17.53 36.57
N LYS A 1159 -23.40 -17.51 36.08
CA LYS A 1159 -24.32 -18.66 36.05
C LYS A 1159 -24.54 -19.06 34.60
N SER A 1160 -24.64 -20.37 34.37
CA SER A 1160 -24.96 -20.96 33.08
C SER A 1160 -26.38 -21.53 33.11
N PHE A 1161 -27.17 -21.30 32.08
CA PHE A 1161 -28.55 -21.74 31.91
C PHE A 1161 -28.66 -22.53 30.61
N TYR A 1162 -29.09 -23.79 30.69
CA TYR A 1162 -29.44 -24.56 29.50
C TYR A 1162 -30.87 -24.20 29.10
N ILE A 1163 -31.04 -23.74 27.85
CA ILE A 1163 -32.32 -23.30 27.31
C ILE A 1163 -32.72 -24.29 26.22
N PRO A 1164 -33.64 -25.22 26.52
CA PRO A 1164 -34.21 -26.10 25.51
C PRO A 1164 -35.15 -25.28 24.63
N HIS A 1165 -35.07 -25.47 23.32
CA HIS A 1165 -35.99 -24.86 22.38
C HIS A 1165 -37.36 -25.54 22.50
N LYS A 1166 -38.37 -24.81 23.00
CA LYS A 1166 -39.75 -25.29 23.00
C LYS A 1166 -40.33 -25.10 21.60
N LEU A 1167 -40.66 -26.21 20.92
CA LEU A 1167 -41.56 -26.19 19.77
C LEU A 1167 -42.92 -25.64 20.27
N THR A 1168 -43.24 -24.39 19.95
CA THR A 1168 -44.62 -23.88 19.97
C THR A 1168 -45.20 -24.00 18.58
#